data_AF-A0A1C3N121-F1
#
_entry.id   AF-A0A1C3N121-F1
#
_cell.length_a   1.000
_cell.length_b   1.000
_cell.length_c   1.000
_cell.angle_alpha   90.00
_cell.angle_beta   90.00
_cell.angle_gamma   90.00
#
_symmetry.space_group_name_H-M   'P 1'
#
loop_
_entity.id
_entity.type
_entity.pdbx_description
1 polymer ?
#
loop_
_entity_poly.entity_id
_entity_poly.type
_entity_poly.pdbx_seq_one_letter_code
_entity_poly.pdbx_strand_id
1 'polypeptide(L)'
;MTGAVVNSLQLRRHVVRVDALAGGLLGSGFFIAPGWVLTAAHVVFDRARGDFHKVVVTPAAVDVGEVAVRADVMAFSDVPESTTLWPFPDLALLRLHDSQPWVSRHPCVWAANGEPLGDDCHAYGFPPRELRGPSHGAPARFAFEGVDGDGFLRLKQGQADLGLSGAPLVCPTRRAVVGVMTGTRDRTSDLGGWAAPISALLGAMPGVPDELIDYGRDLVRRGTEAVLADRRTWHAVVPVAVPDELLPDWDGFQRAPGSLPAEMLLADSRVVPYRLRDEDLRAAVRWCEQPTAMEVWRFAGVGGAGKTRHAIELCRAMAKRNWVVVRWTELTDLPAAAQEVAGLPLPRLVVIDYVEAIAIDTLRALLDKLRAKATALAPVRVVLLTRTAAGYTTGGGDVLREIGKAAGPALRKILNSSGDPITIGRIPTRSRRELYDTAFRAFRRAWLGEESARQAPAPDLTGKRYEVPLEVLLEAFDRALSGGHPASERPPVDRALDHEARYWNGRAPAALSERSRRAAVAVATLAGAETDEQAEALLRVLPELRGEATAGLRRETVAWLSALYAGPLQINPVRPDLLGEALVAEVLAGQGDGGRKLLGAVLALDDDAQVARSLDLLARLVVTNPAATGCVAAALFDRHRHLVDRAEARAEGTAERPGRLDLAIGLQRLLGGAVETRMAQLAQTSAAGNVALLELSVSYNRIGDLARHSGQSERAEALYVRGLDIRRRLSRAHPDDDRYARELSISYNKLARLAFWLGQAERARGLYEQGLEIRERLMSRHPEDRTLARDYAVSQEGLAELTRDSGESVQAERLYRQVLPIRLRLCEEEPANTTYARDLSISYEVLGDIAMETGRPGEARQLYEQGHRIREKLWTDDRENANYARDLSNSYHRLGEHAFEAARFEEARHRFELALQIRQRLHASQPRNTVYAHDLLVSYSGLGELAAREGRLDDAERLYHLGLAVAEDLLAAEPRNVTFARDSLFVYMGLGELAARRRRAREAEKFYRLGRTRAERLLAAEPDSVQFARLVALFYEGLGVVALDAAPGEVGVNAEALLSAAVHFRRSLWARDQASVALAEDLAWSLQCYRRVADRAGRERARVEAREALEPFEDSGMLSRSARELLDSLRTPEPGEHEQ
;
A
#
# COMPACT_ATOMS: atom_id res chain seq x y z
N MET A 1 22.90 -12.87 14.24
CA MET A 1 22.29 -14.10 13.69
C MET A 1 22.68 -15.28 14.57
N THR A 2 21.87 -15.58 15.59
CA THR A 2 21.96 -16.85 16.33
C THR A 2 21.37 -17.94 15.43
N GLY A 3 22.17 -18.92 15.00
CA GLY A 3 21.70 -20.00 14.13
C GLY A 3 20.48 -20.71 14.74
N ALA A 4 19.40 -20.85 13.98
CA ALA A 4 18.20 -21.54 14.45
C ALA A 4 18.55 -23.01 14.75
N VAL A 5 18.43 -23.44 16.00
CA VAL A 5 18.79 -24.81 16.43
C VAL A 5 17.58 -25.73 16.27
N VAL A 6 17.76 -26.89 15.62
CA VAL A 6 16.74 -27.94 15.55
C VAL A 6 16.57 -28.59 16.92
N ASN A 7 15.34 -28.64 17.42
CA ASN A 7 15.00 -29.36 18.63
C ASN A 7 14.87 -30.87 18.32
N SER A 8 15.94 -31.62 18.59
CA SER A 8 16.01 -33.06 18.31
C SER A 8 14.93 -33.88 19.02
N LEU A 9 14.46 -33.44 20.20
CA LEU A 9 13.38 -34.12 20.92
C LEU A 9 12.05 -34.03 20.15
N GLN A 10 11.77 -32.88 19.54
CA GLN A 10 10.58 -32.69 18.72
C GLN A 10 10.73 -33.33 17.34
N LEU A 11 11.93 -33.27 16.74
CA LEU A 11 12.22 -33.96 15.47
C LEU A 11 11.98 -35.48 15.60
N ARG A 12 12.40 -36.08 16.71
CA ARG A 12 12.22 -37.51 17.01
C ARG A 12 10.75 -37.96 16.86
N ARG A 13 9.77 -37.11 17.13
CA ARG A 13 8.33 -37.45 17.01
C ARG A 13 7.90 -37.71 15.56
N HIS A 14 8.71 -37.30 14.59
CA HIS A 14 8.43 -37.42 13.16
C HIS A 14 9.21 -38.56 12.49
N VAL A 15 10.11 -39.19 13.24
CA VAL A 15 11.06 -40.20 12.75
C VAL A 15 10.58 -41.59 13.15
N VAL A 16 10.90 -42.58 12.32
CA VAL A 16 10.63 -43.98 12.58
C VAL A 16 11.88 -44.83 12.46
N ARG A 17 11.89 -45.95 13.17
CA ARG A 17 12.84 -47.04 13.00
C ARG A 17 12.26 -48.06 12.03
N VAL A 18 13.07 -48.50 11.06
CA VAL A 18 12.69 -49.52 10.07
C VAL A 18 13.48 -50.79 10.38
N ASP A 19 12.77 -51.85 10.75
CA ASP A 19 13.33 -53.15 11.11
C ASP A 19 12.86 -54.23 10.13
N ALA A 20 13.65 -55.28 9.93
CA ALA A 20 13.20 -56.47 9.20
C ALA A 20 12.16 -57.22 10.03
N LEU A 21 11.17 -57.87 9.37
CA LEU A 21 10.15 -58.67 10.04
C LEU A 21 10.76 -59.83 10.87
N ALA A 22 11.92 -60.34 10.45
CA ALA A 22 12.69 -61.36 11.17
C ALA A 22 13.51 -60.81 12.35
N GLY A 23 13.46 -59.50 12.60
CA GLY A 23 14.30 -58.77 13.55
C GLY A 23 15.58 -58.22 12.90
N GLY A 24 16.13 -57.18 13.51
CA GLY A 24 17.33 -56.48 13.02
C GLY A 24 17.00 -55.12 12.41
N LEU A 25 17.82 -54.13 12.76
CA LEU A 25 17.69 -52.77 12.30
C LEU A 25 18.16 -52.65 10.85
N LEU A 26 17.28 -52.17 9.97
CA LEU A 26 17.60 -51.89 8.58
C LEU A 26 18.02 -50.42 8.38
N GLY A 27 17.33 -49.49 9.05
CA GLY A 27 17.63 -48.07 8.93
C GLY A 27 16.59 -47.18 9.60
N SER A 28 16.54 -45.93 9.13
CA SER A 28 15.62 -44.90 9.61
C SER A 28 14.60 -44.55 8.53
N GLY A 29 13.51 -43.91 8.93
CA GLY A 29 12.56 -43.30 8.01
C GLY A 29 11.86 -42.14 8.69
N PHE A 30 10.95 -41.47 7.99
CA PHE A 30 10.11 -40.44 8.61
C PHE A 30 8.73 -40.36 7.98
N PHE A 31 7.79 -39.82 8.76
CA PHE A 31 6.40 -39.67 8.34
C PHE A 31 6.24 -38.55 7.31
N ILE A 32 6.14 -38.93 6.03
CA ILE A 32 5.95 -37.97 4.93
C ILE A 32 4.49 -37.57 4.75
N ALA A 33 3.55 -38.46 5.07
CA ALA A 33 2.10 -38.22 5.03
C ALA A 33 1.37 -39.17 6.00
N PRO A 34 0.10 -38.92 6.36
CA PRO A 34 -0.64 -39.80 7.29
C PRO A 34 -0.70 -41.25 6.79
N GLY A 35 -0.15 -42.18 7.57
CA GLY A 35 -0.02 -43.61 7.25
C GLY A 35 1.14 -43.97 6.31
N TRP A 36 2.05 -43.05 6.01
CA TRP A 36 3.13 -43.23 5.03
C TRP A 36 4.49 -42.81 5.56
N VAL A 37 5.51 -43.60 5.20
CA VAL A 37 6.90 -43.38 5.57
C VAL A 37 7.76 -43.25 4.32
N LEU A 38 8.67 -42.28 4.32
CA LEU A 38 9.74 -42.15 3.34
C LEU A 38 11.04 -42.64 3.97
N THR A 39 11.80 -43.43 3.21
CA THR A 39 13.13 -43.98 3.58
C THR A 39 14.03 -44.04 2.34
N ALA A 40 15.28 -44.46 2.50
CA ALA A 40 16.15 -44.81 1.37
C ALA A 40 15.79 -46.21 0.80
N ALA A 41 15.95 -46.42 -0.50
CA ALA A 41 15.58 -47.67 -1.17
C ALA A 41 16.44 -48.85 -0.70
N HIS A 42 17.74 -48.60 -0.54
CA HIS A 42 18.66 -49.64 -0.06
C HIS A 42 18.38 -50.13 1.36
N VAL A 43 17.65 -49.34 2.18
CA VAL A 43 17.26 -49.75 3.54
C VAL A 43 16.27 -50.91 3.48
N VAL A 44 15.40 -50.96 2.48
CA VAL A 44 14.33 -51.96 2.39
C VAL A 44 14.61 -53.09 1.39
N PHE A 45 15.77 -53.05 0.72
CA PHE A 45 16.15 -54.04 -0.28
C PHE A 45 17.15 -55.07 0.26
N ASP A 46 16.85 -56.36 0.08
CA ASP A 46 17.72 -57.46 0.48
C ASP A 46 18.62 -57.87 -0.71
N ARG A 47 19.87 -57.39 -0.72
CA ARG A 47 20.85 -57.76 -1.76
C ARG A 47 21.13 -59.26 -1.84
N ALA A 48 20.97 -60.01 -0.75
CA ALA A 48 21.23 -61.45 -0.75
C ALA A 48 20.10 -62.24 -1.44
N ARG A 49 18.87 -61.72 -1.40
CA ARG A 49 17.69 -62.35 -2.01
C ARG A 49 17.30 -61.75 -3.36
N GLY A 50 17.78 -60.56 -3.67
CA GLY A 50 17.37 -59.81 -4.86
C GLY A 50 15.90 -59.35 -4.80
N ASP A 51 15.35 -59.17 -3.59
CA ASP A 51 13.96 -58.79 -3.34
C ASP A 51 13.86 -57.89 -2.09
N PHE A 52 12.68 -57.34 -1.82
CA PHE A 52 12.45 -56.45 -0.68
C PHE A 52 12.30 -57.22 0.64
N HIS A 53 12.85 -56.65 1.72
CA HIS A 53 12.54 -57.10 3.06
C HIS A 53 11.04 -56.89 3.34
N LYS A 54 10.41 -57.87 3.99
CA LYS A 54 9.18 -57.59 4.75
C LYS A 54 9.59 -56.74 5.94
N VAL A 55 9.05 -55.54 6.06
CA VAL A 55 9.49 -54.56 7.06
C VAL A 55 8.42 -54.30 8.12
N VAL A 56 8.88 -53.95 9.32
CA VAL A 56 8.07 -53.37 10.38
C VAL A 56 8.62 -52.01 10.76
N VAL A 57 7.72 -51.10 11.09
CA VAL A 57 8.02 -49.69 11.38
C VAL A 57 7.61 -49.39 12.82
N THR A 58 8.51 -48.76 13.58
CA THR A 58 8.25 -48.34 14.96
C THR A 58 8.50 -46.83 15.09
N PRO A 59 7.57 -46.03 15.65
CA PRO A 59 7.84 -44.62 15.91
C PRO A 59 9.04 -44.43 16.84
N ALA A 60 9.86 -43.42 16.58
CA ALA A 60 11.03 -43.16 17.42
C ALA A 60 10.64 -42.61 18.79
N ALA A 61 9.55 -41.85 18.88
CA ALA A 61 9.06 -41.25 20.10
C ALA A 61 7.91 -42.07 20.71
N VAL A 62 8.06 -42.39 22.00
CA VAL A 62 7.11 -43.20 22.77
C VAL A 62 5.71 -42.58 22.82
N ASP A 63 5.62 -41.25 22.90
CA ASP A 63 4.34 -40.52 22.93
C ASP A 63 3.58 -40.56 21.60
N VAL A 64 4.25 -40.95 20.50
CA VAL A 64 3.61 -41.20 19.20
C VAL A 64 3.11 -42.63 19.15
N GLY A 65 3.93 -43.61 19.54
CA GLY A 65 3.54 -45.01 19.66
C GLY A 65 4.73 -45.92 19.90
N GLU A 66 4.50 -47.05 20.58
CA GLU A 66 5.57 -48.02 20.94
C GLU A 66 5.50 -49.33 20.15
N VAL A 67 4.35 -49.65 19.57
CA VAL A 67 4.11 -50.95 18.91
C VAL A 67 4.48 -50.87 17.43
N ALA A 68 5.35 -51.77 17.01
CA ALA A 68 5.76 -51.92 15.61
C ALA A 68 4.58 -52.36 14.71
N VAL A 69 4.50 -51.80 13.52
CA VAL A 69 3.44 -52.05 12.53
C VAL A 69 4.06 -52.53 11.22
N ARG A 70 3.42 -53.50 10.53
CA ARG A 70 3.86 -53.95 9.21
C ARG A 70 3.70 -52.86 8.16
N ALA A 71 4.62 -52.80 7.20
CA ALA A 71 4.54 -51.88 6.09
C ALA A 71 4.90 -52.55 4.77
N ASP A 72 4.23 -52.12 3.70
CA ASP A 72 4.48 -52.58 2.33
C ASP A 72 5.28 -51.52 1.56
N VAL A 73 6.26 -51.95 0.76
CA VAL A 73 7.00 -51.08 -0.17
C VAL A 73 6.11 -50.84 -1.39
N MET A 74 5.73 -49.58 -1.62
CA MET A 74 4.77 -49.22 -2.66
C MET A 74 5.42 -48.66 -3.92
N ALA A 75 6.54 -47.96 -3.77
CA ALA A 75 7.34 -47.41 -4.85
C ALA A 75 8.78 -47.22 -4.35
N PHE A 76 9.76 -47.37 -5.23
CA PHE A 76 11.17 -47.30 -4.90
C PHE A 76 11.99 -46.95 -6.14
N SER A 77 13.24 -46.53 -5.92
CA SER A 77 14.19 -46.23 -6.97
C SER A 77 14.81 -47.46 -7.61
N ASP A 78 15.20 -47.36 -8.89
CA ASP A 78 15.79 -48.46 -9.66
C ASP A 78 16.92 -49.19 -8.92
N VAL A 79 16.98 -50.51 -9.11
CA VAL A 79 17.99 -51.36 -8.48
C VAL A 79 19.32 -51.25 -9.25
N PRO A 80 20.48 -51.07 -8.59
CA PRO A 80 21.77 -50.92 -9.26
C PRO A 80 22.17 -52.19 -10.04
N GLU A 81 22.57 -52.01 -11.31
CA GLU A 81 23.02 -53.12 -12.18
C GLU A 81 24.44 -53.64 -11.84
N SER A 82 25.36 -52.79 -11.37
CA SER A 82 26.74 -53.19 -11.08
C SER A 82 27.54 -52.30 -10.09
N THR A 83 26.94 -51.25 -9.49
CA THR A 83 27.64 -50.27 -8.63
C THR A 83 27.45 -50.50 -7.13
N THR A 84 28.40 -50.00 -6.33
CA THR A 84 28.34 -50.10 -4.86
C THR A 84 27.28 -49.17 -4.24
N LEU A 85 27.02 -48.01 -4.86
CA LEU A 85 26.00 -47.03 -4.48
C LEU A 85 24.69 -47.25 -5.27
N TRP A 86 23.57 -46.94 -4.63
CA TRP A 86 22.25 -46.94 -5.27
C TRP A 86 22.19 -45.82 -6.32
N PRO A 87 21.58 -46.03 -7.51
CA PRO A 87 21.43 -44.97 -8.49
C PRO A 87 20.59 -43.81 -7.93
N PHE A 88 20.78 -42.62 -8.50
CA PHE A 88 19.96 -41.46 -8.15
C PHE A 88 18.52 -41.65 -8.64
N PRO A 89 17.50 -41.28 -7.84
CA PRO A 89 17.56 -40.97 -6.41
C PRO A 89 17.58 -42.26 -5.58
N ASP A 90 17.97 -42.26 -4.31
CA ASP A 90 17.88 -43.44 -3.43
C ASP A 90 16.72 -43.29 -2.44
N LEU A 91 15.50 -43.67 -2.87
CA LEU A 91 14.26 -43.41 -2.14
C LEU A 91 13.28 -44.59 -2.24
N ALA A 92 12.56 -44.87 -1.15
CA ALA A 92 11.44 -45.80 -1.12
C ALA A 92 10.30 -45.30 -0.23
N LEU A 93 9.07 -45.59 -0.67
CA LEU A 93 7.83 -45.20 -0.04
C LEU A 93 7.15 -46.43 0.58
N LEU A 94 6.85 -46.33 1.88
CA LEU A 94 6.23 -47.40 2.66
C LEU A 94 4.82 -47.02 3.07
N ARG A 95 3.88 -47.94 2.89
CA ARG A 95 2.51 -47.82 3.38
C ARG A 95 2.32 -48.65 4.65
N LEU A 96 1.92 -48.00 5.73
CA LEU A 96 1.70 -48.66 7.02
C LEU A 96 0.35 -49.39 7.05
N HIS A 97 0.31 -50.56 7.67
CA HIS A 97 -0.93 -51.30 7.91
C HIS A 97 -1.71 -50.66 9.06
N ASP A 98 -2.99 -50.39 8.86
CA ASP A 98 -3.85 -49.74 9.87
C ASP A 98 -4.24 -50.72 10.98
N SER A 99 -3.27 -51.04 11.83
CA SER A 99 -3.37 -52.01 12.93
C SER A 99 -3.19 -51.37 14.30
N GLN A 100 -2.85 -50.08 14.35
CA GLN A 100 -2.62 -49.33 15.58
C GLN A 100 -3.15 -47.88 15.45
N PRO A 101 -3.75 -47.29 16.50
CA PRO A 101 -4.33 -45.95 16.44
C PRO A 101 -3.35 -44.83 16.06
N TRP A 102 -2.06 -45.02 16.32
CA TRP A 102 -1.03 -44.02 16.01
C TRP A 102 -0.77 -43.89 14.50
N VAL A 103 -1.08 -44.92 13.71
CA VAL A 103 -0.85 -44.94 12.25
C VAL A 103 -1.64 -43.82 11.55
N SER A 104 -2.82 -43.46 12.07
CA SER A 104 -3.64 -42.39 11.52
C SER A 104 -3.47 -41.04 12.24
N ARG A 105 -2.64 -40.95 13.30
CA ARG A 105 -2.55 -39.77 14.20
C ARG A 105 -1.14 -39.24 14.42
N HIS A 106 -0.12 -39.83 13.79
CA HIS A 106 1.25 -39.37 13.91
C HIS A 106 1.47 -37.99 13.26
N PRO A 107 2.44 -37.18 13.72
CA PRO A 107 2.79 -35.94 13.06
C PRO A 107 3.52 -36.23 11.73
N CYS A 108 3.44 -35.30 10.78
CA CYS A 108 4.11 -35.40 9.49
C CYS A 108 5.16 -34.29 9.36
N VAL A 109 6.18 -34.49 8.53
CA VAL A 109 7.22 -33.48 8.31
C VAL A 109 6.76 -32.42 7.30
N TRP A 110 7.23 -31.18 7.46
CA TRP A 110 7.14 -30.18 6.38
C TRP A 110 8.31 -30.40 5.41
N ALA A 111 8.00 -30.87 4.22
CA ALA A 111 8.99 -31.07 3.16
C ALA A 111 9.02 -29.86 2.21
N ALA A 112 10.21 -29.43 1.79
CA ALA A 112 10.35 -28.33 0.84
C ALA A 112 11.21 -28.72 -0.35
N ASN A 113 10.89 -28.16 -1.51
CA ASN A 113 11.69 -28.29 -2.71
C ASN A 113 12.91 -27.34 -2.66
N GLY A 114 14.02 -27.77 -3.26
CA GLY A 114 15.27 -27.03 -3.39
C GLY A 114 16.35 -27.41 -2.38
N GLU A 115 17.58 -27.03 -2.72
CA GLU A 115 18.80 -27.30 -1.94
C GLU A 115 18.79 -26.61 -0.57
N PRO A 116 19.47 -27.14 0.46
CA PRO A 116 19.66 -26.45 1.72
C PRO A 116 20.13 -25.00 1.54
N LEU A 117 19.58 -24.07 2.33
CA LEU A 117 20.05 -22.68 2.38
C LEU A 117 20.95 -22.49 3.61
N GLY A 118 22.22 -22.15 3.39
CA GLY A 118 23.24 -22.05 4.44
C GLY A 118 23.92 -23.39 4.78
N ASP A 119 24.83 -23.34 5.74
CA ASP A 119 25.80 -24.41 6.00
C ASP A 119 25.43 -25.34 7.17
N ASP A 120 24.17 -25.35 7.65
CA ASP A 120 23.77 -26.18 8.80
C ASP A 120 22.54 -27.03 8.45
N CYS A 121 22.66 -28.34 8.59
CA CYS A 121 21.61 -29.34 8.36
C CYS A 121 21.61 -30.36 9.50
N HIS A 122 20.43 -30.81 9.91
CA HIS A 122 20.27 -31.71 11.05
C HIS A 122 19.49 -32.95 10.64
N ALA A 123 19.91 -34.11 11.13
CA ALA A 123 19.20 -35.37 10.95
C ALA A 123 18.99 -36.06 12.30
N TYR A 124 18.05 -37.00 12.34
CA TYR A 124 17.87 -37.89 13.49
C TYR A 124 17.56 -39.29 12.98
N GLY A 125 18.38 -40.26 13.38
CA GLY A 125 18.25 -41.65 12.93
C GLY A 125 18.75 -42.63 13.97
N PHE A 126 18.89 -43.90 13.61
CA PHE A 126 19.19 -44.99 14.53
C PHE A 126 20.55 -45.63 14.28
N PRO A 127 21.68 -45.00 14.61
CA PRO A 127 22.95 -45.68 14.51
C PRO A 127 23.08 -46.81 15.56
N PRO A 128 23.70 -47.95 15.22
CA PRO A 128 24.02 -48.99 16.18
C PRO A 128 25.16 -48.48 17.07
N ARG A 129 24.89 -48.30 18.38
CA ARG A 129 25.94 -48.04 19.37
C ARG A 129 26.41 -49.36 19.98
N GLU A 130 27.69 -49.39 20.38
CA GLU A 130 28.51 -50.58 20.73
C GLU A 130 28.01 -51.49 21.89
N LEU A 131 26.78 -51.38 22.38
CA LEU A 131 26.28 -52.21 23.49
C LEU A 131 24.93 -52.84 23.17
N ARG A 132 24.83 -54.14 23.43
CA ARG A 132 23.63 -54.99 23.25
C ARG A 132 22.41 -54.36 23.94
N GLY A 133 21.49 -53.83 23.12
CA GLY A 133 20.20 -53.24 23.51
C GLY A 133 19.53 -52.54 22.31
N PRO A 134 18.22 -52.22 22.35
CA PRO A 134 17.56 -51.49 21.26
C PRO A 134 18.13 -50.06 21.13
N SER A 135 18.56 -49.66 19.93
CA SER A 135 19.06 -48.30 19.66
C SER A 135 17.96 -47.26 19.90
N HIS A 136 18.26 -46.23 20.71
CA HIS A 136 17.34 -45.14 21.05
C HIS A 136 17.37 -43.96 20.06
N GLY A 137 18.16 -44.05 19.00
CA GLY A 137 18.34 -42.99 18.00
C GLY A 137 19.22 -41.83 18.46
N ALA A 138 19.91 -41.18 17.52
CA ALA A 138 20.82 -40.08 17.79
C ALA A 138 20.66 -38.95 16.74
N PRO A 139 20.77 -37.68 17.15
CA PRO A 139 20.86 -36.56 16.23
C PRO A 139 22.24 -36.50 15.57
N ALA A 140 22.28 -36.06 14.31
CA ALA A 140 23.49 -35.76 13.56
C ALA A 140 23.39 -34.36 12.94
N ARG A 141 24.53 -33.70 12.76
CA ARG A 141 24.63 -32.37 12.15
C ARG A 141 25.61 -32.43 10.98
N PHE A 142 25.29 -31.69 9.93
CA PHE A 142 26.02 -31.67 8.69
C PHE A 142 26.06 -30.26 8.12
N ALA A 143 27.11 -29.95 7.37
CA ALA A 143 27.18 -28.77 6.53
C ALA A 143 26.95 -29.13 5.06
N PHE A 144 26.14 -28.33 4.37
CA PHE A 144 25.89 -28.50 2.94
C PHE A 144 27.08 -28.00 2.11
N GLU A 145 27.52 -28.77 1.12
CA GLU A 145 28.69 -28.46 0.29
C GLU A 145 28.34 -28.21 -1.20
N GLY A 146 27.13 -28.58 -1.63
CA GLY A 146 26.67 -28.45 -3.01
C GLY A 146 25.95 -29.71 -3.50
N VAL A 147 25.60 -29.71 -4.79
CA VAL A 147 24.93 -30.84 -5.46
C VAL A 147 25.95 -31.55 -6.34
N ASP A 148 25.97 -32.88 -6.28
CA ASP A 148 26.83 -33.69 -7.14
C ASP A 148 26.26 -33.83 -8.56
N GLY A 149 27.07 -34.27 -9.52
CA GLY A 149 26.69 -34.30 -10.94
C GLY A 149 25.49 -35.19 -11.27
N ASP A 150 25.13 -36.11 -10.37
CA ASP A 150 23.98 -37.01 -10.47
C ASP A 150 22.74 -36.50 -9.68
N GLY A 151 22.86 -35.38 -8.96
CA GLY A 151 21.75 -34.74 -8.24
C GLY A 151 21.71 -35.00 -6.73
N PHE A 152 22.61 -35.79 -6.14
CA PHE A 152 22.66 -35.97 -4.68
C PHE A 152 23.15 -34.70 -3.97
N LEU A 153 22.61 -34.43 -2.77
CA LEU A 153 23.09 -33.38 -1.89
C LEU A 153 24.38 -33.84 -1.20
N ARG A 154 25.48 -33.11 -1.40
CA ARG A 154 26.76 -33.36 -0.76
C ARG A 154 26.83 -32.68 0.60
N LEU A 155 27.15 -33.47 1.63
CA LEU A 155 27.31 -33.02 3.00
C LEU A 155 28.76 -33.20 3.46
N LYS A 156 29.22 -32.34 4.37
CA LYS A 156 30.51 -32.40 5.05
C LYS A 156 30.32 -32.11 6.54
N GLN A 157 31.33 -32.44 7.36
CA GLN A 157 31.31 -32.26 8.83
C GLN A 157 30.26 -33.15 9.51
N GLY A 158 30.70 -33.98 10.47
CA GLY A 158 29.85 -34.97 11.13
C GLY A 158 29.84 -36.32 10.42
N GLN A 159 29.67 -37.40 11.18
CA GLN A 159 29.66 -38.77 10.67
C GLN A 159 28.24 -39.22 10.29
N ALA A 160 28.04 -39.67 9.06
CA ALA A 160 26.79 -40.30 8.62
C ALA A 160 26.81 -41.81 8.95
N ASP A 161 26.74 -42.14 10.24
CA ASP A 161 26.79 -43.51 10.74
C ASP A 161 25.77 -44.46 10.07
N LEU A 162 26.14 -45.74 9.98
CA LEU A 162 25.24 -46.83 9.58
C LEU A 162 23.95 -46.73 10.41
N GLY A 163 22.78 -46.74 9.78
CA GLY A 163 21.49 -46.57 10.48
C GLY A 163 20.91 -45.15 10.44
N LEU A 164 21.67 -44.12 10.01
CA LEU A 164 21.11 -42.83 9.58
C LEU A 164 20.49 -42.87 8.19
N SER A 165 20.79 -43.89 7.38
CA SER A 165 20.16 -44.08 6.07
C SER A 165 18.64 -44.09 6.18
N GLY A 166 17.97 -43.28 5.37
CA GLY A 166 16.54 -43.00 5.40
C GLY A 166 16.09 -41.92 6.39
N ALA A 167 16.99 -41.35 7.22
CA ALA A 167 16.64 -40.26 8.14
C ALA A 167 16.32 -38.95 7.39
N PRO A 168 15.44 -38.09 7.95
CA PRO A 168 15.14 -36.78 7.36
C PRO A 168 16.33 -35.83 7.53
N LEU A 169 16.69 -35.13 6.46
CA LEU A 169 17.65 -34.02 6.49
C LEU A 169 16.89 -32.68 6.60
N VAL A 170 16.94 -32.06 7.77
CA VAL A 170 16.27 -30.78 8.08
C VAL A 170 17.23 -29.63 7.83
N CYS A 171 16.82 -28.68 6.99
CA CYS A 171 17.50 -27.39 6.83
C CYS A 171 16.84 -26.34 7.75
N PRO A 172 17.52 -25.83 8.80
CA PRO A 172 16.95 -24.86 9.73
C PRO A 172 16.57 -23.54 9.05
N THR A 173 17.36 -23.07 8.08
CA THR A 173 17.07 -21.83 7.34
C THR A 173 15.79 -21.94 6.51
N ARG A 174 15.57 -23.09 5.86
CA ARG A 174 14.32 -23.38 5.13
C ARG A 174 13.18 -23.82 6.04
N ARG A 175 13.49 -24.22 7.28
CA ARG A 175 12.57 -24.80 8.26
C ARG A 175 11.79 -25.99 7.71
N ALA A 176 12.48 -26.85 6.97
CA ALA A 176 11.88 -27.94 6.23
C ALA A 176 12.83 -29.14 6.14
N VAL A 177 12.27 -30.32 5.90
CA VAL A 177 13.02 -31.47 5.37
C VAL A 177 13.30 -31.21 3.89
N VAL A 178 14.58 -31.27 3.51
CA VAL A 178 15.05 -31.01 2.14
C VAL A 178 15.62 -32.25 1.46
N GLY A 179 15.94 -33.28 2.23
CA GLY A 179 16.42 -34.55 1.70
C GLY A 179 16.27 -35.72 2.66
N VAL A 180 16.67 -36.88 2.18
CA VAL A 180 16.72 -38.16 2.89
C VAL A 180 18.17 -38.62 2.92
N MET A 181 18.71 -38.93 4.09
CA MET A 181 20.08 -39.43 4.23
C MET A 181 20.25 -40.76 3.49
N THR A 182 21.30 -40.93 2.68
CA THR A 182 21.50 -42.14 1.88
C THR A 182 22.75 -42.91 2.31
N GLY A 183 23.90 -42.24 2.34
CA GLY A 183 25.17 -42.92 2.64
C GLY A 183 26.24 -42.01 3.21
N THR A 184 27.32 -42.62 3.71
CA THR A 184 28.51 -41.91 4.19
C THR A 184 29.54 -41.73 3.08
N ARG A 185 30.28 -40.62 3.11
CA ARG A 185 31.42 -40.39 2.20
C ARG A 185 32.66 -41.19 2.61
N ASP A 186 32.81 -41.43 3.91
CA ASP A 186 33.86 -42.27 4.46
C ASP A 186 33.35 -42.98 5.72
N ARG A 187 33.72 -44.25 5.89
CA ARG A 187 33.22 -45.06 7.03
C ARG A 187 34.03 -44.86 8.30
N THR A 188 35.13 -44.13 8.24
CA THR A 188 36.15 -44.03 9.29
C THR A 188 36.47 -42.59 9.71
N SER A 189 35.83 -41.59 9.08
CA SER A 189 36.08 -40.17 9.31
C SER A 189 34.82 -39.32 9.12
N ASP A 190 34.83 -38.09 9.67
CA ASP A 190 33.72 -37.13 9.67
C ASP A 190 33.55 -36.37 8.34
N LEU A 191 33.79 -37.03 7.21
CA LEU A 191 33.70 -36.43 5.88
C LEU A 191 32.26 -36.15 5.42
N GLY A 192 31.26 -36.37 6.28
CA GLY A 192 29.85 -36.18 5.97
C GLY A 192 29.25 -37.33 5.18
N GLY A 193 28.29 -37.02 4.34
CA GLY A 193 27.49 -38.02 3.64
C GLY A 193 26.78 -37.47 2.41
N TRP A 194 25.86 -38.28 1.91
CA TRP A 194 25.00 -37.98 0.79
C TRP A 194 23.54 -38.00 1.23
N ALA A 195 22.73 -37.16 0.61
CA ALA A 195 21.28 -37.20 0.78
C ALA A 195 20.55 -37.06 -0.55
N ALA A 196 19.52 -37.88 -0.75
CA ALA A 196 18.61 -37.75 -1.89
C ALA A 196 17.68 -36.55 -1.63
N PRO A 197 17.57 -35.58 -2.55
CA PRO A 197 16.72 -34.42 -2.35
C PRO A 197 15.23 -34.80 -2.45
N ILE A 198 14.38 -34.14 -1.65
CA ILE A 198 12.91 -34.31 -1.74
C ILE A 198 12.39 -33.95 -3.15
N SER A 199 13.08 -33.06 -3.86
CA SER A 199 12.75 -32.63 -5.22
C SER A 199 12.62 -33.79 -6.23
N ALA A 200 13.31 -34.91 -5.98
CA ALA A 200 13.23 -36.09 -6.82
C ALA A 200 11.80 -36.67 -6.87
N LEU A 201 11.06 -36.64 -5.74
CA LEU A 201 9.67 -37.10 -5.66
C LEU A 201 8.67 -36.22 -6.44
N LEU A 202 9.10 -35.06 -6.92
CA LEU A 202 8.24 -34.08 -7.59
C LEU A 202 8.42 -34.06 -9.12
N GLY A 203 9.32 -34.88 -9.65
CA GLY A 203 9.62 -34.96 -11.10
C GLY A 203 10.47 -33.78 -11.61
N ALA A 204 11.24 -33.14 -10.73
CA ALA A 204 12.11 -32.01 -11.09
C ALA A 204 13.45 -32.44 -11.71
N MET A 205 13.78 -33.75 -11.67
CA MET A 205 15.06 -34.30 -12.09
C MET A 205 14.84 -35.46 -13.08
N PRO A 206 15.69 -35.60 -14.11
CA PRO A 206 15.61 -36.71 -15.05
C PRO A 206 16.00 -38.05 -14.39
N GLY A 207 15.45 -39.16 -14.88
CA GLY A 207 15.82 -40.52 -14.43
C GLY A 207 15.14 -41.02 -13.15
N VAL A 208 14.10 -40.33 -12.67
CA VAL A 208 13.30 -40.81 -11.52
C VAL A 208 12.13 -41.68 -12.04
N PRO A 209 11.86 -42.87 -11.45
CA PRO A 209 10.73 -43.71 -11.85
C PRO A 209 9.37 -43.01 -11.72
N ASP A 210 8.50 -43.17 -12.72
CA ASP A 210 7.19 -42.51 -12.78
C ASP A 210 6.30 -42.83 -11.57
N GLU A 211 6.26 -44.09 -11.12
CA GLU A 211 5.50 -44.48 -9.93
C GLU A 211 5.96 -43.75 -8.67
N LEU A 212 7.28 -43.54 -8.53
CA LEU A 212 7.86 -42.80 -7.40
C LEU A 212 7.45 -41.32 -7.43
N ILE A 213 7.38 -40.72 -8.64
CA ILE A 213 6.92 -39.35 -8.83
C ILE A 213 5.43 -39.23 -8.54
N ASP A 214 4.61 -40.17 -9.01
CA ASP A 214 3.16 -40.10 -8.85
C ASP A 214 2.73 -40.23 -7.40
N TYR A 215 3.27 -41.23 -6.68
CA TYR A 215 3.07 -41.30 -5.23
C TYR A 215 3.73 -40.11 -4.53
N GLY A 216 4.94 -39.71 -4.94
CA GLY A 216 5.68 -38.60 -4.38
C GLY A 216 4.88 -37.29 -4.36
N ARG A 217 4.28 -36.90 -5.48
CA ARG A 217 3.43 -35.71 -5.58
C ARG A 217 2.21 -35.78 -4.67
N ASP A 218 1.51 -36.92 -4.63
CA ASP A 218 0.33 -37.09 -3.76
C ASP A 218 0.70 -37.04 -2.27
N LEU A 219 1.76 -37.74 -1.87
CA LEU A 219 2.19 -37.83 -0.48
C LEU A 219 2.74 -36.50 0.03
N VAL A 220 3.55 -35.78 -0.75
CA VAL A 220 4.01 -34.44 -0.36
C VAL A 220 2.82 -33.48 -0.20
N ARG A 221 1.81 -33.57 -1.07
CA ARG A 221 0.57 -32.78 -0.94
C ARG A 221 -0.20 -33.14 0.34
N ARG A 222 -0.44 -34.42 0.60
CA ARG A 222 -1.16 -34.90 1.81
C ARG A 222 -0.39 -34.60 3.11
N GLY A 223 0.93 -34.72 3.09
CA GLY A 223 1.81 -34.34 4.18
C GLY A 223 1.74 -32.84 4.46
N THR A 224 1.77 -32.03 3.41
CA THR A 224 1.55 -30.58 3.49
C THR A 224 0.20 -30.27 4.15
N GLU A 225 -0.88 -30.89 3.70
CA GLU A 225 -2.23 -30.71 4.29
C GLU A 225 -2.26 -31.08 5.78
N ALA A 226 -1.63 -32.20 6.16
CA ALA A 226 -1.54 -32.65 7.55
C ALA A 226 -0.75 -31.67 8.44
N VAL A 227 0.40 -31.16 7.95
CA VAL A 227 1.19 -30.17 8.69
C VAL A 227 0.45 -28.84 8.83
N LEU A 228 -0.26 -28.41 7.78
CA LEU A 228 -1.04 -27.16 7.84
C LEU A 228 -2.21 -27.26 8.83
N ALA A 229 -2.79 -28.44 9.01
CA ALA A 229 -3.85 -28.68 10.00
C ALA A 229 -3.35 -28.53 11.45
N ASP A 230 -2.09 -28.88 11.74
CA ASP A 230 -1.45 -28.63 13.05
C ASP A 230 0.02 -28.21 12.92
N ARG A 231 0.21 -26.94 12.57
CA ARG A 231 1.55 -26.33 12.37
C ARG A 231 2.41 -26.33 13.63
N ARG A 232 1.80 -26.45 14.82
CA ARG A 232 2.53 -26.33 16.10
C ARG A 232 3.53 -27.45 16.26
N THR A 233 3.16 -28.66 15.85
CA THR A 233 4.02 -29.84 15.89
C THR A 233 5.32 -29.61 15.13
N TRP A 234 5.23 -29.10 13.90
CA TRP A 234 6.41 -28.81 13.09
C TRP A 234 7.20 -27.58 13.55
N HIS A 235 6.53 -26.50 13.96
CA HIS A 235 7.23 -25.32 14.49
C HIS A 235 8.04 -25.61 15.76
N ALA A 236 7.64 -26.61 16.54
CA ALA A 236 8.40 -27.07 17.70
C ALA A 236 9.72 -27.75 17.33
N VAL A 237 9.85 -28.27 16.09
CA VAL A 237 11.09 -28.87 15.56
C VAL A 237 12.14 -27.81 15.28
N VAL A 238 11.75 -26.66 14.72
CA VAL A 238 12.64 -25.52 14.46
C VAL A 238 12.09 -24.28 15.18
N PRO A 239 12.31 -24.16 16.50
CA PRO A 239 11.78 -23.06 17.30
C PRO A 239 12.36 -21.72 16.85
N VAL A 240 11.58 -20.66 17.04
CA VAL A 240 11.94 -19.27 16.69
C VAL A 240 11.82 -18.45 17.96
N ALA A 241 12.88 -17.74 18.33
CA ALA A 241 12.81 -16.78 19.43
C ALA A 241 11.91 -15.61 19.04
N VAL A 242 10.94 -15.31 19.89
CA VAL A 242 10.06 -14.14 19.74
C VAL A 242 10.47 -13.14 20.82
N PRO A 243 10.77 -11.88 20.46
CA PRO A 243 11.04 -10.83 21.44
C PRO A 243 9.93 -10.71 22.47
N ASP A 244 10.28 -10.53 23.75
CA ASP A 244 9.30 -10.40 24.84
C ASP A 244 8.38 -9.18 24.63
N GLU A 245 8.87 -8.13 23.97
CA GLU A 245 8.11 -6.92 23.60
C GLU A 245 6.92 -7.20 22.66
N LEU A 246 6.98 -8.32 21.91
CA LEU A 246 5.88 -8.76 21.04
C LEU A 246 4.90 -9.70 21.75
N LEU A 247 5.19 -10.13 22.98
CA LEU A 247 4.29 -10.96 23.77
C LEU A 247 3.31 -10.07 24.55
N PRO A 248 2.00 -10.14 24.28
CA PRO A 248 1.04 -9.29 24.97
C PRO A 248 0.89 -9.71 26.43
N ASP A 249 0.77 -8.71 27.30
CA ASP A 249 0.29 -8.91 28.65
C ASP A 249 -1.22 -9.25 28.63
N TRP A 250 -1.57 -10.36 29.27
CA TRP A 250 -2.93 -10.84 29.43
C TRP A 250 -3.43 -10.73 30.85
N ASP A 251 -2.84 -9.87 31.66
CA ASP A 251 -3.37 -9.52 32.97
C ASP A 251 -4.64 -8.68 32.84
N GLY A 252 -5.56 -8.93 33.75
CA GLY A 252 -6.84 -8.23 33.80
C GLY A 252 -6.75 -7.02 34.71
N PHE A 253 -7.83 -6.23 34.78
CA PHE A 253 -7.90 -5.14 35.73
C PHE A 253 -7.76 -5.64 37.17
N GLN A 254 -6.83 -5.02 37.90
CA GLN A 254 -6.67 -5.17 39.34
C GLN A 254 -6.75 -3.77 39.97
N ARG A 255 -7.65 -3.61 40.94
CA ARG A 255 -7.81 -2.32 41.62
C ARG A 255 -6.61 -2.05 42.52
N ALA A 256 -5.91 -0.95 42.27
CA ALA A 256 -4.79 -0.47 43.07
C ALA A 256 -5.07 0.96 43.60
N PRO A 257 -4.32 1.43 44.61
CA PRO A 257 -4.32 2.84 45.00
C PRO A 257 -3.86 3.68 43.82
N GLY A 258 -4.79 4.32 43.11
CA GLY A 258 -4.46 4.95 41.84
C GLY A 258 -5.52 4.74 40.78
N SER A 259 -6.11 3.55 40.71
CA SER A 259 -7.03 3.16 39.64
C SER A 259 -8.19 4.13 39.50
N LEU A 260 -8.47 4.51 38.26
CA LEU A 260 -9.67 5.26 37.89
C LEU A 260 -10.84 4.30 37.63
N PRO A 261 -12.08 4.66 38.00
CA PRO A 261 -13.25 3.83 37.74
C PRO A 261 -13.40 3.40 36.27
N ALA A 262 -13.20 4.33 35.33
CA ALA A 262 -13.35 4.08 33.90
C ALA A 262 -12.33 3.08 33.34
N GLU A 263 -11.24 2.76 34.05
CA GLU A 263 -10.35 1.66 33.69
C GLU A 263 -11.13 0.35 33.55
N MET A 264 -12.16 0.12 34.37
CA MET A 264 -13.01 -1.08 34.26
C MET A 264 -13.79 -1.17 32.95
N LEU A 265 -14.03 -0.04 32.28
CA LEU A 265 -14.75 0.07 31.00
C LEU A 265 -13.82 -0.15 29.79
N LEU A 266 -12.49 -0.15 29.99
CA LEU A 266 -11.54 -0.38 28.91
C LEU A 266 -11.64 -1.81 28.38
N ALA A 267 -11.49 -1.94 27.06
CA ALA A 267 -11.54 -3.25 26.41
C ALA A 267 -10.42 -4.18 26.91
N ASP A 268 -9.25 -3.62 27.22
CA ASP A 268 -8.06 -4.32 27.72
C ASP A 268 -8.20 -4.80 29.17
N SER A 269 -9.03 -4.13 29.98
CA SER A 269 -9.22 -4.44 31.41
C SER A 269 -10.00 -5.72 31.69
N ARG A 270 -10.87 -6.13 30.75
CA ARG A 270 -11.60 -7.42 30.78
C ARG A 270 -12.37 -7.74 32.05
N VAL A 271 -12.84 -6.71 32.76
CA VAL A 271 -13.67 -6.87 33.95
C VAL A 271 -14.95 -7.63 33.64
N VAL A 272 -15.66 -7.23 32.57
CA VAL A 272 -16.89 -7.91 32.15
C VAL A 272 -16.54 -9.12 31.27
N PRO A 273 -17.04 -10.33 31.60
CA PRO A 273 -16.83 -11.51 30.77
C PRO A 273 -17.33 -11.32 29.34
N TYR A 274 -16.56 -11.80 28.36
CA TYR A 274 -16.97 -11.79 26.97
C TYR A 274 -18.04 -12.85 26.73
N ARG A 275 -19.30 -12.43 26.62
CA ARG A 275 -20.48 -13.29 26.37
C ARG A 275 -21.29 -12.73 25.20
N LEU A 276 -22.19 -13.54 24.66
CA LEU A 276 -23.14 -13.20 23.58
C LEU A 276 -22.56 -13.16 22.16
N ARG A 277 -21.25 -13.42 21.99
CA ARG A 277 -20.54 -13.39 20.68
C ARG A 277 -19.56 -14.55 20.49
N ASP A 278 -19.83 -15.68 21.15
CA ASP A 278 -18.95 -16.85 21.10
C ASP A 278 -18.87 -17.46 19.68
N GLU A 279 -19.96 -17.36 18.91
CA GLU A 279 -19.99 -17.84 17.52
C GLU A 279 -19.15 -16.97 16.59
N ASP A 280 -19.27 -15.64 16.71
CA ASP A 280 -18.42 -14.68 15.98
C ASP A 280 -16.94 -14.95 16.25
N LEU A 281 -16.58 -15.19 17.53
CA LEU A 281 -15.19 -15.46 17.92
C LEU A 281 -14.70 -16.80 17.36
N ARG A 282 -15.54 -17.85 17.40
CA ARG A 282 -15.21 -19.13 16.78
C ARG A 282 -15.03 -19.01 15.26
N ALA A 283 -15.84 -18.19 14.59
CA ALA A 283 -15.69 -17.91 13.16
C ALA A 283 -14.37 -17.19 12.87
N ALA A 284 -14.01 -16.18 13.67
CA ALA A 284 -12.74 -15.46 13.56
C ALA A 284 -11.51 -16.38 13.75
N VAL A 285 -11.56 -17.30 14.73
CA VAL A 285 -10.50 -18.29 14.94
C VAL A 285 -10.36 -19.24 13.73
N ARG A 286 -11.48 -19.77 13.20
CA ARG A 286 -11.46 -20.64 12.02
C ARG A 286 -10.86 -19.96 10.79
N TRP A 287 -11.18 -18.68 10.60
CA TRP A 287 -10.59 -17.86 9.54
C TRP A 287 -9.08 -17.71 9.70
N CYS A 288 -8.59 -17.47 10.92
CA CYS A 288 -7.16 -17.39 11.14
C CYS A 288 -6.45 -18.71 10.76
N GLU A 289 -7.04 -19.86 11.08
CA GLU A 289 -6.41 -21.17 10.88
C GLU A 289 -6.42 -21.69 9.42
N GLN A 290 -7.05 -20.97 8.49
CA GLN A 290 -7.10 -21.34 7.06
C GLN A 290 -5.69 -21.55 6.44
N PRO A 291 -5.55 -22.36 5.37
CA PRO A 291 -4.25 -22.70 4.79
C PRO A 291 -3.62 -21.58 3.93
N THR A 292 -4.32 -20.49 3.69
CA THR A 292 -3.87 -19.36 2.87
C THR A 292 -2.70 -18.60 3.50
N ALA A 293 -1.74 -18.19 2.67
CA ALA A 293 -0.52 -17.53 3.11
C ALA A 293 -0.79 -16.18 3.79
N MET A 294 -1.67 -15.36 3.22
CA MET A 294 -2.08 -14.10 3.83
C MET A 294 -3.55 -13.83 3.57
N GLU A 295 -4.24 -13.34 4.60
CA GLU A 295 -5.58 -12.78 4.47
C GLU A 295 -5.72 -11.51 5.30
N VAL A 296 -6.57 -10.61 4.80
CA VAL A 296 -6.93 -9.36 5.47
C VAL A 296 -8.43 -9.40 5.68
N TRP A 297 -8.88 -9.12 6.91
CA TRP A 297 -10.29 -9.04 7.25
C TRP A 297 -10.61 -7.77 8.00
N ARG A 298 -11.88 -7.38 8.00
CA ARG A 298 -12.36 -6.12 8.58
C ARG A 298 -13.43 -6.40 9.62
N PHE A 299 -13.29 -5.79 10.80
CA PHE A 299 -14.37 -5.70 11.76
C PHE A 299 -14.93 -4.29 11.73
N ALA A 300 -16.19 -4.17 11.32
CA ALA A 300 -16.88 -2.91 11.17
C ALA A 300 -17.96 -2.73 12.25
N GLY A 301 -18.23 -1.50 12.63
CA GLY A 301 -19.28 -1.19 13.61
C GLY A 301 -19.12 0.18 14.22
N VAL A 302 -20.20 0.71 14.79
CA VAL A 302 -20.20 2.04 15.43
C VAL A 302 -19.27 2.09 16.66
N GLY A 303 -18.97 3.30 17.14
CA GLY A 303 -18.30 3.49 18.43
C GLY A 303 -19.03 2.74 19.55
N GLY A 304 -18.30 2.09 20.45
CA GLY A 304 -18.90 1.31 21.54
C GLY A 304 -19.51 -0.05 21.16
N ALA A 305 -19.47 -0.46 19.88
CA ALA A 305 -20.01 -1.76 19.43
C ALA A 305 -19.28 -3.00 20.00
N GLY A 306 -18.04 -2.83 20.48
CA GLY A 306 -17.21 -3.91 21.03
C GLY A 306 -16.17 -4.49 20.06
N LYS A 307 -15.82 -3.78 18.97
CA LYS A 307 -14.81 -4.21 17.98
C LYS A 307 -13.44 -4.51 18.61
N THR A 308 -12.88 -3.53 19.32
CA THR A 308 -11.59 -3.67 20.01
C THR A 308 -11.63 -4.81 21.02
N ARG A 309 -12.75 -4.95 21.75
CA ARG A 309 -12.94 -6.09 22.66
C ARG A 309 -12.93 -7.44 21.95
N HIS A 310 -13.65 -7.56 20.84
CA HIS A 310 -13.68 -8.79 20.04
C HIS A 310 -12.28 -9.14 19.51
N ALA A 311 -11.53 -8.14 19.03
CA ALA A 311 -10.17 -8.33 18.55
C ALA A 311 -9.20 -8.80 19.65
N ILE A 312 -9.30 -8.25 20.87
CA ILE A 312 -8.50 -8.70 22.03
C ILE A 312 -8.77 -10.18 22.34
N GLU A 313 -10.04 -10.60 22.34
CA GLU A 313 -10.37 -12.01 22.60
C GLU A 313 -9.90 -12.94 21.47
N LEU A 314 -9.90 -12.47 20.21
CA LEU A 314 -9.28 -13.18 19.11
C LEU A 314 -7.77 -13.32 19.32
N CYS A 315 -7.06 -12.23 19.65
CA CYS A 315 -5.62 -12.28 19.94
C CYS A 315 -5.33 -13.27 21.07
N ARG A 316 -6.10 -13.27 22.15
CA ARG A 316 -5.95 -14.26 23.25
C ARG A 316 -6.16 -15.69 22.77
N ALA A 317 -7.20 -15.91 21.96
CA ALA A 317 -7.49 -17.23 21.42
C ALA A 317 -6.37 -17.73 20.50
N MET A 318 -5.74 -16.85 19.72
CA MET A 318 -4.64 -17.19 18.82
C MET A 318 -3.29 -17.31 19.54
N ALA A 319 -3.02 -16.49 20.56
CA ALA A 319 -1.83 -16.61 21.40
C ALA A 319 -1.74 -17.98 22.10
N LYS A 320 -2.86 -18.47 22.65
CA LYS A 320 -3.00 -19.84 23.19
C LYS A 320 -2.73 -20.95 22.16
N ARG A 321 -2.70 -20.59 20.88
CA ARG A 321 -2.44 -21.46 19.74
C ARG A 321 -1.03 -21.27 19.17
N ASN A 322 -0.14 -20.61 19.90
CA ASN A 322 1.24 -20.26 19.51
C ASN A 322 1.33 -19.38 18.26
N TRP A 323 0.32 -18.54 18.02
CA TRP A 323 0.43 -17.45 17.05
C TRP A 323 1.13 -16.26 17.70
N VAL A 324 2.01 -15.61 16.95
CA VAL A 324 2.51 -14.28 17.30
C VAL A 324 1.38 -13.30 17.07
N VAL A 325 1.00 -12.57 18.11
CA VAL A 325 -0.14 -11.65 18.08
C VAL A 325 0.35 -10.24 18.33
N VAL A 326 0.01 -9.33 17.43
CA VAL A 326 0.45 -7.93 17.50
C VAL A 326 -0.78 -7.06 17.35
N ARG A 327 -0.97 -6.12 18.29
CA ARG A 327 -2.01 -5.11 18.20
C ARG A 327 -1.35 -3.74 18.09
N TRP A 328 -1.59 -3.06 16.98
CA TRP A 328 -1.16 -1.68 16.79
C TRP A 328 -2.33 -0.74 17.03
N THR A 329 -2.21 0.05 18.10
CA THR A 329 -3.20 1.07 18.51
C THR A 329 -2.69 2.49 18.29
N GLU A 330 -1.38 2.69 18.31
CA GLU A 330 -0.70 3.98 18.06
C GLU A 330 0.48 3.74 17.11
N LEU A 331 0.74 4.70 16.24
CA LEU A 331 1.34 4.44 14.92
C LEU A 331 2.73 5.05 14.70
N THR A 332 3.38 5.54 15.76
CA THR A 332 4.79 5.94 15.69
C THR A 332 5.66 4.69 15.49
N ASP A 333 6.52 4.69 14.46
CA ASP A 333 7.42 3.60 14.04
C ASP A 333 6.80 2.30 13.48
N LEU A 334 5.56 2.36 12.97
CA LEU A 334 4.92 1.20 12.31
C LEU A 334 5.79 0.49 11.26
N PRO A 335 6.50 1.19 10.35
CA PRO A 335 7.30 0.52 9.33
C PRO A 335 8.48 -0.28 9.88
N ALA A 336 9.05 0.12 11.02
CA ALA A 336 10.15 -0.56 11.69
C ALA A 336 9.63 -1.75 12.50
N ALA A 337 8.60 -1.54 13.33
CA ALA A 337 7.93 -2.62 14.07
C ALA A 337 7.38 -3.71 13.11
N ALA A 338 6.83 -3.29 11.97
CA ALA A 338 6.37 -4.22 10.95
C ALA A 338 7.48 -5.03 10.30
N GLN A 339 8.70 -4.48 10.18
CA GLN A 339 9.84 -5.21 9.63
C GLN A 339 10.20 -6.39 10.51
N GLU A 340 10.19 -6.18 11.82
CA GLU A 340 10.47 -7.21 12.82
C GLU A 340 9.40 -8.31 12.79
N VAL A 341 8.12 -7.93 12.82
CA VAL A 341 7.00 -8.88 12.77
C VAL A 341 6.94 -9.63 11.42
N ALA A 342 7.19 -8.94 10.30
CA ALA A 342 7.24 -9.56 8.98
C ALA A 342 8.39 -10.57 8.84
N GLY A 343 9.51 -10.34 9.53
CA GLY A 343 10.66 -11.25 9.53
C GLY A 343 10.43 -12.58 10.22
N LEU A 344 9.49 -12.66 11.17
CA LEU A 344 9.23 -13.87 11.95
C LEU A 344 8.59 -14.97 11.10
N PRO A 345 9.20 -16.15 10.93
CA PRO A 345 8.62 -17.23 10.13
C PRO A 345 7.53 -18.01 10.90
N LEU A 346 6.77 -17.38 11.79
CA LEU A 346 5.68 -17.99 12.55
C LEU A 346 4.31 -17.54 12.04
N PRO A 347 3.21 -18.24 12.40
CA PRO A 347 1.86 -17.73 12.19
C PRO A 347 1.67 -16.43 12.95
N ARG A 348 1.19 -15.39 12.27
CA ARG A 348 1.09 -14.02 12.79
C ARG A 348 -0.33 -13.50 12.64
N LEU A 349 -0.89 -12.98 13.73
CA LEU A 349 -2.13 -12.21 13.72
C LEU A 349 -1.81 -10.76 14.08
N VAL A 350 -2.05 -9.86 13.13
CA VAL A 350 -1.84 -8.42 13.25
C VAL A 350 -3.19 -7.75 13.33
N VAL A 351 -3.48 -7.05 14.41
CA VAL A 351 -4.69 -6.24 14.59
C VAL A 351 -4.31 -4.77 14.50
N ILE A 352 -4.98 -4.04 13.62
CA ILE A 352 -4.76 -2.61 13.41
C ILE A 352 -6.05 -1.88 13.80
N ASP A 353 -5.97 -1.08 14.86
CA ASP A 353 -7.08 -0.22 15.31
C ASP A 353 -6.97 1.17 14.67
N TYR A 354 -8.07 1.91 14.62
CA TYR A 354 -8.15 3.27 14.04
C TYR A 354 -7.59 3.38 12.62
N VAL A 355 -7.96 2.43 11.77
CA VAL A 355 -7.47 2.31 10.40
C VAL A 355 -7.70 3.58 9.58
N GLU A 356 -8.79 4.30 9.85
CA GLU A 356 -9.12 5.55 9.17
C GLU A 356 -8.15 6.70 9.49
N ALA A 357 -7.44 6.65 10.61
CA ALA A 357 -6.41 7.63 10.96
C ALA A 357 -5.08 7.36 10.24
N ILE A 358 -4.90 6.15 9.69
CA ILE A 358 -3.69 5.75 8.97
C ILE A 358 -3.80 6.24 7.52
N ALA A 359 -2.73 6.86 7.02
CA ALA A 359 -2.65 7.16 5.61
C ALA A 359 -2.63 5.87 4.76
N ILE A 360 -3.38 5.86 3.66
CA ILE A 360 -3.54 4.69 2.79
C ILE A 360 -2.19 4.11 2.34
N ASP A 361 -1.22 4.95 1.99
CA ASP A 361 0.11 4.50 1.56
C ASP A 361 0.90 3.80 2.67
N THR A 362 0.83 4.33 3.89
CA THR A 362 1.50 3.72 5.04
C THR A 362 0.93 2.35 5.33
N LEU A 363 -0.40 2.22 5.28
CA LEU A 363 -1.10 0.96 5.44
C LEU A 363 -0.83 -0.01 4.28
N ARG A 364 -0.74 0.49 3.03
CA ARG A 364 -0.36 -0.30 1.85
C ARG A 364 1.04 -0.88 2.00
N ALA A 365 2.03 -0.02 2.27
CA ALA A 365 3.42 -0.43 2.44
C ALA A 365 3.57 -1.47 3.57
N LEU A 366 2.81 -1.30 4.65
CA LEU A 366 2.74 -2.26 5.74
C LEU A 366 2.22 -3.63 5.27
N LEU A 367 1.07 -3.65 4.60
CA LEU A 367 0.47 -4.89 4.10
C LEU A 367 1.38 -5.59 3.09
N ASP A 368 2.08 -4.83 2.23
CA ASP A 368 3.04 -5.40 1.28
C ASP A 368 4.26 -6.01 1.96
N LYS A 369 4.80 -5.39 3.00
CA LYS A 369 5.89 -5.97 3.82
C LYS A 369 5.47 -7.28 4.46
N LEU A 370 4.28 -7.31 5.08
CA LEU A 370 3.72 -8.51 5.68
C LEU A 370 3.49 -9.61 4.64
N ARG A 371 2.93 -9.26 3.48
CA ARG A 371 2.70 -10.17 2.34
C ARG A 371 3.98 -10.80 1.83
N ALA A 372 5.06 -10.03 1.69
CA ALA A 372 6.32 -10.48 1.11
C ALA A 372 6.96 -11.64 1.89
N LYS A 373 6.60 -11.81 3.17
CA LYS A 373 7.12 -12.86 4.06
C LYS A 373 6.05 -13.86 4.52
N ALA A 374 4.88 -13.83 3.90
CA ALA A 374 3.77 -14.72 4.24
C ALA A 374 3.87 -16.05 3.46
N THR A 375 3.74 -17.18 4.14
CA THR A 375 3.71 -18.52 3.53
C THR A 375 2.59 -19.36 4.13
N ALA A 376 2.25 -20.50 3.54
CA ALA A 376 1.23 -21.40 4.11
C ALA A 376 1.62 -21.90 5.52
N LEU A 377 2.92 -22.14 5.76
CA LEU A 377 3.46 -22.57 7.05
C LEU A 377 3.58 -21.40 8.05
N ALA A 378 3.85 -20.18 7.58
CA ALA A 378 3.95 -18.97 8.39
C ALA A 378 2.91 -17.93 7.96
N PRO A 379 1.60 -18.23 8.10
CA PRO A 379 0.56 -17.39 7.55
C PRO A 379 0.50 -16.05 8.27
N VAL A 380 0.04 -15.02 7.55
CA VAL A 380 -0.27 -13.70 8.11
C VAL A 380 -1.77 -13.47 8.07
N ARG A 381 -2.34 -13.06 9.19
CA ARG A 381 -3.73 -12.65 9.31
C ARG A 381 -3.76 -11.21 9.77
N VAL A 382 -4.38 -10.34 8.99
CA VAL A 382 -4.51 -8.93 9.35
C VAL A 382 -5.97 -8.61 9.62
N VAL A 383 -6.26 -8.06 10.79
CA VAL A 383 -7.59 -7.58 11.16
C VAL A 383 -7.57 -6.06 11.21
N LEU A 384 -8.40 -5.44 10.40
CA LEU A 384 -8.59 -4.00 10.33
C LEU A 384 -9.86 -3.62 11.10
N LEU A 385 -9.74 -2.79 12.14
CA LEU A 385 -10.90 -2.31 12.88
C LEU A 385 -11.37 -0.99 12.27
N THR A 386 -12.60 -0.96 11.76
CA THR A 386 -13.19 0.21 11.09
C THR A 386 -14.49 0.64 11.76
N ARG A 387 -14.80 1.94 11.72
CA ARG A 387 -16.02 2.54 12.26
C ARG A 387 -17.19 2.46 11.28
N THR A 388 -16.94 2.39 9.98
CA THR A 388 -17.97 2.33 8.94
C THR A 388 -18.48 0.89 8.73
N ALA A 389 -19.70 0.62 9.20
CA ALA A 389 -20.46 -0.54 8.74
C ALA A 389 -20.81 -0.38 7.25
N ALA A 390 -20.83 -1.48 6.50
CA ALA A 390 -21.29 -1.50 5.12
C ALA A 390 -22.68 -0.85 5.03
N GLY A 391 -22.78 0.31 4.38
CA GLY A 391 -24.06 1.02 4.16
C GLY A 391 -24.07 2.55 4.35
N TYR A 392 -23.07 3.16 5.00
CA TYR A 392 -22.96 4.63 5.05
C TYR A 392 -22.01 5.14 3.97
N THR A 393 -22.50 5.19 2.74
CA THR A 393 -21.84 5.85 1.61
C THR A 393 -22.10 7.35 1.64
N THR A 394 -21.39 8.07 2.50
CA THR A 394 -21.18 9.52 2.32
C THR A 394 -19.68 9.79 2.34
N GLY A 395 -19.05 9.70 1.17
CA GLY A 395 -17.74 10.31 0.87
C GLY A 395 -16.46 9.59 1.32
N GLY A 396 -16.53 8.53 2.12
CA GLY A 396 -15.37 7.70 2.48
C GLY A 396 -15.35 6.39 1.70
N GLY A 397 -14.45 6.24 0.73
CA GLY A 397 -14.21 4.96 0.06
C GLY A 397 -13.86 3.87 1.07
N ASP A 398 -14.24 2.63 0.77
CA ASP A 398 -13.79 1.45 1.53
C ASP A 398 -12.25 1.46 1.59
N VAL A 399 -11.68 1.51 2.79
CA VAL A 399 -10.23 1.60 2.99
C VAL A 399 -9.48 0.50 2.24
N LEU A 400 -10.03 -0.73 2.17
CA LEU A 400 -9.41 -1.80 1.39
C LEU A 400 -9.50 -1.57 -0.12
N ARG A 401 -10.60 -0.98 -0.59
CA ARG A 401 -10.74 -0.60 -1.99
C ARG A 401 -9.75 0.49 -2.36
N GLU A 402 -9.57 1.48 -1.50
CA GLU A 402 -8.61 2.57 -1.72
C GLU A 402 -7.16 2.06 -1.69
N ILE A 403 -6.79 1.20 -0.73
CA ILE A 403 -5.48 0.50 -0.77
C ILE A 403 -5.38 -0.35 -2.05
N GLY A 404 -6.45 -1.04 -2.41
CA GLY A 404 -6.51 -1.93 -3.57
C GLY A 404 -6.28 -1.21 -4.89
N LYS A 405 -6.76 0.04 -5.05
CA LYS A 405 -6.46 0.89 -6.21
C LYS A 405 -4.95 1.07 -6.39
N ALA A 406 -4.23 1.18 -5.27
CA ALA A 406 -2.80 1.44 -5.23
C ALA A 406 -1.88 0.23 -5.04
N ALA A 407 -2.44 -0.92 -4.67
CA ALA A 407 -1.69 -2.13 -4.42
C ALA A 407 -1.24 -2.80 -5.72
N GLY A 408 -0.02 -3.34 -5.72
CA GLY A 408 0.46 -4.22 -6.78
C GLY A 408 -0.42 -5.48 -6.92
N PRO A 409 -0.32 -6.24 -8.02
CA PRO A 409 -1.27 -7.31 -8.36
C PRO A 409 -1.45 -8.37 -7.26
N ALA A 410 -0.36 -8.73 -6.58
CA ALA A 410 -0.38 -9.74 -5.52
C ALA A 410 -1.16 -9.27 -4.28
N LEU A 411 -0.90 -8.06 -3.78
CA LEU A 411 -1.63 -7.50 -2.64
C LEU A 411 -3.08 -7.20 -3.04
N ARG A 412 -3.32 -6.64 -4.22
CA ARG A 412 -4.67 -6.38 -4.73
C ARG A 412 -5.53 -7.65 -4.78
N LYS A 413 -4.97 -8.79 -5.20
CA LYS A 413 -5.68 -10.07 -5.18
C LYS A 413 -6.12 -10.45 -3.76
N ILE A 414 -5.23 -10.30 -2.77
CA ILE A 414 -5.54 -10.59 -1.35
C ILE A 414 -6.65 -9.67 -0.84
N LEU A 415 -6.56 -8.37 -1.15
CA LEU A 415 -7.57 -7.38 -0.73
C LEU A 415 -8.92 -7.64 -1.39
N ASN A 416 -8.94 -8.02 -2.68
CA ASN A 416 -10.16 -8.36 -3.40
C ASN A 416 -10.79 -9.69 -2.94
N SER A 417 -9.98 -10.62 -2.42
CA SER A 417 -10.49 -11.85 -1.78
C SER A 417 -10.96 -11.62 -0.35
N SER A 418 -10.73 -10.44 0.23
CA SER A 418 -11.29 -10.09 1.54
C SER A 418 -12.81 -10.05 1.41
N GLY A 419 -13.50 -10.90 2.17
CA GLY A 419 -14.96 -10.91 2.21
C GLY A 419 -15.54 -9.60 2.77
N ASP A 420 -16.86 -9.56 2.87
CA ASP A 420 -17.55 -8.45 3.51
C ASP A 420 -17.08 -8.25 4.96
N PRO A 421 -17.08 -7.00 5.47
CA PRO A 421 -16.71 -6.74 6.86
C PRO A 421 -17.60 -7.55 7.80
N ILE A 422 -17.01 -8.18 8.82
CA ILE A 422 -17.82 -8.68 9.94
C ILE A 422 -18.36 -7.46 10.66
N THR A 423 -19.66 -7.25 10.51
CA THR A 423 -20.34 -6.19 11.24
C THR A 423 -20.55 -6.68 12.66
N ILE A 424 -19.82 -6.09 13.61
CA ILE A 424 -20.04 -6.31 15.04
C ILE A 424 -21.39 -5.68 15.38
N GLY A 425 -22.44 -6.52 15.29
CA GLY A 425 -23.83 -6.10 15.26
C GLY A 425 -24.34 -5.52 16.58
N ARG A 426 -25.49 -4.86 16.53
CA ARG A 426 -26.21 -4.35 17.70
C ARG A 426 -26.69 -5.49 18.61
N ILE A 427 -26.77 -5.26 19.91
CA ILE A 427 -27.27 -6.28 20.84
C ILE A 427 -28.82 -6.30 20.86
N PRO A 428 -29.45 -7.47 20.66
CA PRO A 428 -30.90 -7.62 20.73
C PRO A 428 -31.43 -7.28 22.12
N THR A 429 -32.65 -6.73 22.19
CA THR A 429 -33.28 -6.30 23.46
C THR A 429 -33.25 -7.36 24.55
N ARG A 430 -33.50 -8.64 24.21
CA ARG A 430 -33.46 -9.77 25.15
C ARG A 430 -32.09 -9.96 25.82
N SER A 431 -31.00 -9.68 25.10
CA SER A 431 -29.63 -9.89 25.55
C SER A 431 -29.07 -8.70 26.34
N ARG A 432 -29.72 -7.53 26.25
CA ARG A 432 -29.30 -6.31 27.00
C ARG A 432 -29.39 -6.51 28.51
N ARG A 433 -30.46 -7.16 28.99
CA ARG A 433 -30.63 -7.46 30.42
C ARG A 433 -29.56 -8.43 30.94
N GLU A 434 -29.28 -9.49 30.20
CA GLU A 434 -28.23 -10.44 30.56
C GLU A 434 -26.85 -9.77 30.64
N LEU A 435 -26.54 -8.91 29.66
CA LEU A 435 -25.30 -8.13 29.65
C LEU A 435 -25.23 -7.19 30.85
N TYR A 436 -26.33 -6.47 31.14
CA TYR A 436 -26.43 -5.57 32.29
C TYR A 436 -26.19 -6.31 33.61
N ASP A 437 -26.90 -7.40 33.88
CA ASP A 437 -26.80 -8.16 35.13
C ASP A 437 -25.40 -8.76 35.34
N THR A 438 -24.77 -9.17 34.24
CA THR A 438 -23.40 -9.68 34.24
C THR A 438 -22.40 -8.55 34.51
N ALA A 439 -22.54 -7.42 33.83
CA ALA A 439 -21.66 -6.26 33.98
C ALA A 439 -21.77 -5.64 35.38
N PHE A 440 -22.98 -5.46 35.90
CA PHE A 440 -23.22 -4.90 37.24
C PHE A 440 -22.49 -5.68 38.33
N ARG A 441 -22.63 -7.03 38.31
CA ARG A 441 -21.93 -7.90 39.25
C ARG A 441 -20.42 -7.86 39.07
N ALA A 442 -19.94 -7.88 37.82
CA ALA A 442 -18.52 -7.81 37.52
C ALA A 442 -17.88 -6.50 38.01
N PHE A 443 -18.53 -5.36 37.80
CA PHE A 443 -18.03 -4.06 38.28
C PHE A 443 -18.04 -3.97 39.80
N ARG A 444 -19.09 -4.45 40.49
CA ARG A 444 -19.10 -4.47 41.96
C ARG A 444 -18.02 -5.36 42.54
N ARG A 445 -17.81 -6.54 41.94
CA ARG A 445 -16.72 -7.43 42.35
C ARG A 445 -15.35 -6.78 42.16
N ALA A 446 -15.11 -6.20 40.99
CA ALA A 446 -13.84 -5.57 40.66
C ALA A 446 -13.56 -4.31 41.48
N TRP A 447 -14.59 -3.50 41.77
CA TRP A 447 -14.41 -2.22 42.46
C TRP A 447 -14.57 -2.31 43.98
N LEU A 448 -15.60 -3.00 44.46
CA LEU A 448 -15.98 -3.06 45.88
C LEU A 448 -15.55 -4.37 46.56
N GLY A 449 -15.07 -5.37 45.81
CA GLY A 449 -14.71 -6.68 46.35
C GLY A 449 -15.91 -7.55 46.74
N GLU A 450 -17.12 -7.20 46.31
CA GLU A 450 -18.33 -7.94 46.65
C GLU A 450 -18.50 -9.19 45.77
N GLU A 451 -18.43 -10.38 46.38
CA GLU A 451 -18.64 -11.64 45.65
C GLU A 451 -20.12 -11.93 45.34
N SER A 452 -21.04 -11.40 46.15
CA SER A 452 -22.49 -11.59 45.99
C SER A 452 -23.23 -10.27 46.18
N ALA A 453 -23.30 -9.47 45.11
CA ALA A 453 -24.04 -8.22 45.12
C ALA A 453 -25.56 -8.46 45.09
N ARG A 454 -26.33 -7.73 45.92
CA ARG A 454 -27.79 -7.71 45.84
C ARG A 454 -28.24 -7.15 44.49
N GLN A 455 -29.22 -7.80 43.85
CA GLN A 455 -29.75 -7.35 42.56
C GLN A 455 -30.55 -6.06 42.74
N ALA A 456 -30.10 -4.97 42.12
CA ALA A 456 -30.86 -3.73 42.04
C ALA A 456 -32.00 -3.87 41.00
N PRO A 457 -33.08 -3.06 41.09
CA PRO A 457 -34.13 -3.04 40.08
C PRO A 457 -33.53 -2.72 38.70
N ALA A 458 -33.81 -3.58 37.72
CA ALA A 458 -33.25 -3.42 36.38
C ALA A 458 -33.84 -2.17 35.69
N PRO A 459 -33.01 -1.33 35.04
CA PRO A 459 -33.48 -0.23 34.21
C PRO A 459 -34.37 -0.70 33.07
N ASP A 460 -35.14 0.23 32.50
CA ASP A 460 -35.65 0.07 31.14
C ASP A 460 -34.49 0.17 30.12
N LEU A 461 -34.20 -0.95 29.46
CA LEU A 461 -33.15 -1.09 28.45
C LEU A 461 -33.73 -1.20 27.02
N THR A 462 -34.99 -0.84 26.81
CA THR A 462 -35.66 -0.96 25.50
C THR A 462 -35.22 0.11 24.50
N GLY A 463 -34.78 1.28 24.98
CA GLY A 463 -34.36 2.41 24.16
C GLY A 463 -33.26 2.08 23.13
N LYS A 464 -33.30 2.76 21.98
CA LYS A 464 -32.37 2.54 20.85
C LYS A 464 -30.89 2.68 21.23
N ARG A 465 -30.55 3.55 22.18
CA ARG A 465 -29.15 3.73 22.63
C ARG A 465 -28.51 2.44 23.12
N TYR A 466 -29.28 1.58 23.77
CA TYR A 466 -28.82 0.30 24.34
C TYR A 466 -28.63 -0.80 23.28
N GLU A 467 -28.82 -0.50 22.00
CA GLU A 467 -28.34 -1.33 20.89
C GLU A 467 -26.82 -1.39 20.84
N VAL A 468 -26.13 -0.39 21.40
CA VAL A 468 -24.68 -0.33 21.54
C VAL A 468 -24.29 -0.95 22.90
N PRO A 469 -23.46 -2.02 22.94
CA PRO A 469 -23.07 -2.67 24.19
C PRO A 469 -22.45 -1.74 25.23
N LEU A 470 -21.60 -0.79 24.81
CA LEU A 470 -20.97 0.16 25.74
C LEU A 470 -22.01 1.01 26.51
N GLU A 471 -23.14 1.36 25.92
CA GLU A 471 -24.23 2.10 26.61
C GLU A 471 -24.87 1.27 27.72
N VAL A 472 -25.03 -0.05 27.51
CA VAL A 472 -25.49 -0.97 28.56
C VAL A 472 -24.43 -1.13 29.65
N LEU A 473 -23.15 -1.18 29.27
CA LEU A 473 -22.04 -1.25 30.23
C LEU A 473 -21.96 0.03 31.09
N LEU A 474 -22.15 1.21 30.50
CA LEU A 474 -22.19 2.49 31.22
C LEU A 474 -23.35 2.56 32.21
N GLU A 475 -24.53 2.08 31.82
CA GLU A 475 -25.70 1.98 32.71
C GLU A 475 -25.46 1.03 33.91
N ALA A 476 -24.82 -0.11 33.64
CA ALA A 476 -24.43 -1.07 34.69
C ALA A 476 -23.34 -0.52 35.60
N PHE A 477 -22.35 0.16 35.02
CA PHE A 477 -21.23 0.79 35.71
C PHE A 477 -21.70 1.88 36.67
N ASP A 478 -22.52 2.82 36.21
CA ASP A 478 -23.07 3.88 37.06
C ASP A 478 -23.86 3.29 38.24
N ARG A 479 -24.77 2.33 37.99
CA ARG A 479 -25.53 1.70 39.07
C ARG A 479 -24.65 0.90 40.03
N ALA A 480 -23.60 0.23 39.53
CA ALA A 480 -22.68 -0.53 40.37
C ALA A 480 -21.98 0.38 41.40
N LEU A 481 -21.58 1.58 40.97
CA LEU A 481 -20.88 2.55 41.81
C LEU A 481 -21.82 3.43 42.66
N SER A 482 -23.06 3.64 42.21
CA SER A 482 -24.08 4.47 42.90
C SER A 482 -25.01 3.68 43.84
N GLY A 483 -24.69 2.42 44.17
CA GLY A 483 -25.51 1.62 45.10
C GLY A 483 -26.89 1.20 44.55
N GLY A 484 -27.00 1.03 43.23
CA GLY A 484 -28.21 0.49 42.57
C GLY A 484 -29.26 1.51 42.16
N HIS A 485 -29.05 2.80 42.41
CA HIS A 485 -29.95 3.88 41.99
C HIS A 485 -29.25 4.79 40.97
N PRO A 486 -29.93 5.24 39.90
CA PRO A 486 -29.32 6.17 38.97
C PRO A 486 -29.09 7.52 39.66
N ALA A 487 -27.91 8.11 39.45
CA ALA A 487 -27.56 9.38 40.07
C ALA A 487 -28.40 10.57 39.56
N SER A 488 -28.95 10.48 38.34
CA SER A 488 -29.86 11.47 37.72
C SER A 488 -30.54 10.88 36.47
N GLU A 489 -31.48 11.60 35.87
CA GLU A 489 -32.12 11.22 34.58
C GLU A 489 -31.23 11.47 33.34
N ARG A 490 -30.03 12.03 33.52
CA ARG A 490 -29.09 12.28 32.42
C ARG A 490 -28.61 10.98 31.74
N PRO A 491 -28.13 11.04 30.49
CA PRO A 491 -27.49 9.91 29.80
C PRO A 491 -26.46 9.13 30.64
N PRO A 492 -26.32 7.79 30.47
CA PRO A 492 -25.40 6.98 31.27
C PRO A 492 -23.93 7.40 31.12
N VAL A 493 -23.53 7.86 29.92
CA VAL A 493 -22.20 8.40 29.64
C VAL A 493 -21.87 9.63 30.50
N ASP A 494 -22.83 10.55 30.67
CA ASP A 494 -22.66 11.76 31.48
C ASP A 494 -22.57 11.41 32.97
N ARG A 495 -23.39 10.45 33.42
CA ARG A 495 -23.34 9.97 34.81
C ARG A 495 -22.03 9.24 35.11
N ALA A 496 -21.52 8.45 34.16
CA ALA A 496 -20.21 7.82 34.26
C ALA A 496 -19.07 8.85 34.34
N LEU A 497 -19.15 9.94 33.58
CA LEU A 497 -18.21 11.06 33.69
C LEU A 497 -18.22 11.71 35.09
N ASP A 498 -19.35 11.75 35.79
CA ASP A 498 -19.39 12.27 37.15
C ASP A 498 -18.73 11.35 38.18
N HIS A 499 -18.66 10.04 37.91
CA HIS A 499 -17.81 9.14 38.70
C HIS A 499 -16.35 9.50 38.48
N GLU A 500 -15.90 9.66 37.23
CA GLU A 500 -14.53 10.07 36.91
C GLU A 500 -14.17 11.43 37.52
N ALA A 501 -15.03 12.43 37.36
CA ALA A 501 -14.82 13.78 37.86
C ALA A 501 -14.63 13.83 39.39
N ARG A 502 -15.34 12.98 40.15
CA ARG A 502 -15.11 12.87 41.60
C ARG A 502 -13.70 12.39 41.93
N TYR A 503 -13.15 11.45 41.16
CA TYR A 503 -11.77 10.99 41.34
C TYR A 503 -10.74 12.04 40.92
N TRP A 504 -10.98 12.71 39.79
CA TRP A 504 -10.17 13.85 39.33
C TRP A 504 -10.09 14.93 40.42
N ASN A 505 -11.25 15.35 40.94
CA ASN A 505 -11.36 16.42 41.93
C ASN A 505 -10.69 16.08 43.27
N GLY A 506 -10.61 14.80 43.64
CA GLY A 506 -9.92 14.35 44.85
C GLY A 506 -8.40 14.36 44.76
N ARG A 507 -7.83 14.43 43.54
CA ARG A 507 -6.37 14.39 43.30
C ARG A 507 -5.81 15.62 42.59
N ALA A 508 -6.68 16.46 42.03
CA ALA A 508 -6.28 17.67 41.35
C ALA A 508 -5.67 18.70 42.31
N PRO A 509 -4.79 19.60 41.81
CA PRO A 509 -4.30 20.73 42.58
C PRO A 509 -5.46 21.54 43.21
N ALA A 510 -5.39 21.76 44.53
CA ALA A 510 -6.47 22.40 45.28
C ALA A 510 -6.77 23.84 44.79
N ALA A 511 -5.75 24.52 44.26
CA ALA A 511 -5.85 25.89 43.74
C ALA A 511 -6.62 26.00 42.42
N LEU A 512 -6.85 24.89 41.69
CA LEU A 512 -7.67 24.89 40.47
C LEU A 512 -9.16 24.82 40.81
N SER A 513 -9.98 25.64 40.16
CA SER A 513 -11.44 25.52 40.24
C SER A 513 -11.93 24.22 39.61
N GLU A 514 -13.07 23.69 40.06
CA GLU A 514 -13.67 22.48 39.47
C GLU A 514 -13.92 22.61 37.96
N ARG A 515 -14.36 23.79 37.53
CA ARG A 515 -14.53 24.12 36.11
C ARG A 515 -13.21 24.02 35.35
N SER A 516 -12.13 24.56 35.92
CA SER A 516 -10.81 24.53 35.28
C SER A 516 -10.17 23.14 35.31
N ARG A 517 -10.45 22.32 36.32
CA ARG A 517 -10.07 20.90 36.34
C ARG A 517 -10.73 20.13 35.20
N ARG A 518 -12.05 20.26 35.04
CA ARG A 518 -12.78 19.63 33.91
C ARG A 518 -12.29 20.15 32.55
N ALA A 519 -12.05 21.45 32.43
CA ALA A 519 -11.50 22.03 31.20
C ALA A 519 -10.08 21.53 30.90
N ALA A 520 -9.22 21.35 31.92
CA ALA A 520 -7.88 20.80 31.77
C ALA A 520 -7.90 19.37 31.23
N VAL A 521 -8.77 18.51 31.76
CA VAL A 521 -8.94 17.14 31.26
C VAL A 521 -9.54 17.12 29.84
N ALA A 522 -10.44 18.06 29.52
CA ALA A 522 -11.02 18.18 28.19
C ALA A 522 -9.98 18.63 27.13
N VAL A 523 -9.11 19.60 27.44
CA VAL A 523 -8.04 20.00 26.50
C VAL A 523 -6.96 18.93 26.38
N ALA A 524 -6.64 18.22 27.47
CA ALA A 524 -5.82 17.01 27.44
C ALA A 524 -6.42 15.95 26.49
N THR A 525 -7.74 15.79 26.51
CA THR A 525 -8.46 14.86 25.63
C THR A 525 -8.47 15.33 24.17
N LEU A 526 -8.63 16.63 23.92
CA LEU A 526 -8.61 17.20 22.57
C LEU A 526 -7.24 17.08 21.89
N ALA A 527 -6.17 17.48 22.59
CA ALA A 527 -4.87 17.71 21.95
C ALA A 527 -3.77 16.74 22.41
N GLY A 528 -3.83 16.24 23.65
CA GLY A 528 -2.77 15.47 24.30
C GLY A 528 -1.43 16.24 24.37
N ALA A 529 -0.39 15.63 24.97
CA ALA A 529 0.97 16.18 24.94
C ALA A 529 2.04 15.08 25.01
N GLU A 530 3.01 15.12 24.10
CA GLU A 530 4.16 14.18 24.04
C GLU A 530 5.34 14.68 24.87
N THR A 531 5.47 16.00 25.03
CA THR A 531 6.60 16.66 25.71
C THR A 531 6.11 17.65 26.76
N ASP A 532 7.00 18.00 27.70
CA ASP A 532 6.73 19.03 28.72
C ASP A 532 6.36 20.38 28.10
N GLU A 533 7.00 20.75 26.98
CA GLU A 533 6.71 21.98 26.25
C GLU A 533 5.29 21.99 25.66
N GLN A 534 4.89 20.89 25.03
CA GLN A 534 3.52 20.71 24.52
C GLN A 534 2.50 20.72 25.66
N ALA A 535 2.82 20.10 26.80
CA ALA A 535 1.97 20.06 27.98
C ALA A 535 1.80 21.46 28.59
N GLU A 536 2.88 22.24 28.68
CA GLU A 536 2.82 23.61 29.18
C GLU A 536 2.01 24.52 28.24
N ALA A 537 2.26 24.47 26.93
CA ALA A 537 1.53 25.23 25.92
C ALA A 537 0.03 24.89 25.95
N LEU A 538 -0.30 23.60 26.07
CA LEU A 538 -1.67 23.13 26.17
C LEU A 538 -2.39 23.71 27.39
N LEU A 539 -1.74 23.78 28.55
CA LEU A 539 -2.39 24.31 29.76
C LEU A 539 -2.52 25.85 29.73
N ARG A 540 -1.65 26.57 29.04
CA ARG A 540 -1.75 28.04 28.87
C ARG A 540 -3.02 28.49 28.14
N VAL A 541 -3.71 27.58 27.43
CA VAL A 541 -5.01 27.90 26.81
C VAL A 541 -6.07 28.23 27.86
N LEU A 542 -5.98 27.65 29.06
CA LEU A 542 -6.90 27.87 30.16
C LEU A 542 -6.63 29.23 30.85
N PRO A 543 -7.64 30.08 31.06
CA PRO A 543 -7.45 31.41 31.65
C PRO A 543 -6.74 31.40 33.01
N GLU A 544 -7.07 30.45 33.90
CA GLU A 544 -6.46 30.32 35.23
C GLU A 544 -4.99 29.90 35.21
N LEU A 545 -4.48 29.40 34.07
CA LEU A 545 -3.12 28.85 33.93
C LEU A 545 -2.23 29.61 32.94
N ARG A 546 -2.72 30.72 32.35
CA ARG A 546 -2.06 31.40 31.23
C ARG A 546 -0.80 32.19 31.61
N GLY A 547 -0.72 32.72 32.84
CA GLY A 547 0.34 33.67 33.24
C GLY A 547 1.56 33.03 33.91
N GLU A 548 2.72 33.68 33.89
CA GLU A 548 3.95 33.15 34.51
C GLU A 548 3.86 32.96 36.02
N ALA A 549 3.06 33.77 36.71
CA ALA A 549 2.78 33.59 38.14
C ALA A 549 2.12 32.24 38.47
N THR A 550 1.56 31.55 37.47
CA THR A 550 0.89 30.24 37.62
C THR A 550 1.76 29.07 37.14
N ALA A 551 3.04 29.29 36.84
CA ALA A 551 3.95 28.24 36.37
C ALA A 551 4.08 27.06 37.35
N GLY A 552 4.10 27.33 38.66
CA GLY A 552 4.07 26.28 39.68
C GLY A 552 2.81 25.42 39.60
N LEU A 553 1.64 26.07 39.56
CA LEU A 553 0.35 25.41 39.42
C LEU A 553 0.23 24.64 38.10
N ARG A 554 0.77 25.16 36.99
CA ARG A 554 0.85 24.43 35.71
C ARG A 554 1.64 23.14 35.84
N ARG A 555 2.84 23.16 36.45
CA ARG A 555 3.65 21.94 36.64
C ARG A 555 2.92 20.89 37.50
N GLU A 556 2.27 21.33 38.57
CA GLU A 556 1.44 20.43 39.39
C GLU A 556 0.28 19.84 38.58
N THR A 557 -0.33 20.64 37.70
CA THR A 557 -1.42 20.20 36.81
C THR A 557 -0.93 19.21 35.76
N VAL A 558 0.26 19.42 35.16
CA VAL A 558 0.88 18.46 34.24
C VAL A 558 1.14 17.13 34.93
N ALA A 559 1.75 17.15 36.11
CA ALA A 559 2.01 15.93 36.89
C ALA A 559 0.71 15.19 37.22
N TRP A 560 -0.33 15.93 37.61
CA TRP A 560 -1.65 15.38 37.87
C TRP A 560 -2.25 14.72 36.62
N LEU A 561 -2.30 15.43 35.48
CA LEU A 561 -2.87 14.90 34.23
C LEU A 561 -2.10 13.69 33.70
N SER A 562 -0.77 13.71 33.82
CA SER A 562 0.11 12.61 33.39
C SER A 562 -0.13 11.33 34.21
N ALA A 563 -0.60 11.47 35.45
CA ALA A 563 -0.91 10.36 36.34
C ALA A 563 -2.36 9.82 36.19
N LEU A 564 -3.22 10.45 35.39
CA LEU A 564 -4.62 10.02 35.25
C LEU A 564 -4.78 8.82 34.33
N TYR A 565 -4.37 8.94 33.07
CA TYR A 565 -4.60 7.93 32.05
C TYR A 565 -3.29 7.43 31.46
N ALA A 566 -3.11 6.10 31.46
CA ALA A 566 -1.99 5.46 30.80
C ALA A 566 -2.12 5.53 29.27
N GLY A 567 -1.00 5.69 28.59
CA GLY A 567 -0.91 5.77 27.14
C GLY A 567 0.47 6.26 26.70
N PRO A 568 0.67 6.49 25.39
CA PRO A 568 1.98 6.78 24.81
C PRO A 568 2.39 8.25 25.00
N LEU A 569 1.43 9.11 25.31
CA LEU A 569 1.65 10.53 25.52
C LEU A 569 2.03 10.74 26.98
N GLN A 570 2.73 11.84 27.26
CA GLN A 570 2.88 12.29 28.64
C GLN A 570 1.51 12.65 29.23
N ILE A 571 0.68 13.38 28.48
CA ILE A 571 -0.71 13.67 28.82
C ILE A 571 -1.62 12.95 27.84
N ASN A 572 -2.34 11.93 28.33
CA ASN A 572 -3.21 11.08 27.53
C ASN A 572 -4.68 11.52 27.59
N PRO A 573 -5.45 11.28 26.52
CA PRO A 573 -6.87 11.54 26.50
C PRO A 573 -7.65 10.60 27.42
N VAL A 574 -8.83 11.05 27.88
CA VAL A 574 -9.77 10.21 28.63
C VAL A 574 -10.18 9.00 27.81
N ARG A 575 -10.18 7.82 28.43
CA ARG A 575 -10.63 6.56 27.82
C ARG A 575 -11.79 5.93 28.61
N PRO A 576 -12.73 5.23 27.96
CA PRO A 576 -12.86 5.06 26.50
C PRO A 576 -13.26 6.36 25.79
N ASP A 577 -12.97 6.45 24.48
CA ASP A 577 -13.21 7.63 23.63
C ASP A 577 -14.59 8.27 23.82
N LEU A 578 -15.64 7.46 24.05
CA LEU A 578 -17.00 7.96 24.23
C LEU A 578 -17.13 8.86 25.47
N LEU A 579 -16.42 8.56 26.56
CA LEU A 579 -16.34 9.45 27.74
C LEU A 579 -15.58 10.73 27.38
N GLY A 580 -14.46 10.61 26.68
CA GLY A 580 -13.68 11.77 26.24
C GLY A 580 -14.46 12.71 25.32
N GLU A 581 -15.17 12.17 24.32
CA GLU A 581 -16.06 12.91 23.42
C GLU A 581 -17.19 13.61 24.20
N ALA A 582 -17.82 12.90 25.15
CA ALA A 582 -18.86 13.48 26.00
C ALA A 582 -18.32 14.60 26.90
N LEU A 583 -17.14 14.45 27.49
CA LEU A 583 -16.49 15.48 28.29
C LEU A 583 -16.21 16.73 27.45
N VAL A 584 -15.66 16.55 26.25
CA VAL A 584 -15.39 17.67 25.35
C VAL A 584 -16.70 18.36 24.95
N ALA A 585 -17.75 17.62 24.60
CA ALA A 585 -19.04 18.21 24.29
C ALA A 585 -19.62 19.01 25.47
N GLU A 586 -19.57 18.45 26.69
CA GLU A 586 -20.04 19.11 27.91
C GLU A 586 -19.28 20.41 28.15
N VAL A 587 -17.95 20.41 28.05
CA VAL A 587 -17.10 21.59 28.26
C VAL A 587 -17.34 22.64 27.19
N LEU A 588 -17.56 22.25 25.92
CA LEU A 588 -17.87 23.19 24.85
C LEU A 588 -19.26 23.82 25.03
N ALA A 589 -20.26 23.04 25.46
CA ALA A 589 -21.63 23.52 25.67
C ALA A 589 -21.79 24.35 26.95
N GLY A 590 -21.18 23.93 28.06
CA GLY A 590 -21.36 24.51 29.39
C GLY A 590 -20.68 25.85 29.63
N GLN A 591 -19.95 26.38 28.65
CA GLN A 591 -19.19 27.62 28.79
C GLN A 591 -19.69 28.79 27.93
N GLY A 592 -20.81 28.63 27.21
CA GLY A 592 -21.28 29.62 26.25
C GLY A 592 -20.18 30.00 25.26
N ASP A 593 -19.90 31.30 25.12
CA ASP A 593 -18.82 31.81 24.26
C ASP A 593 -17.40 31.37 24.71
N GLY A 594 -17.25 30.93 25.97
CA GLY A 594 -16.01 30.38 26.50
C GLY A 594 -15.59 29.07 25.82
N GLY A 595 -16.53 28.23 25.39
CA GLY A 595 -16.24 26.99 24.67
C GLY A 595 -15.61 27.25 23.30
N ARG A 596 -16.17 28.23 22.56
CA ARG A 596 -15.61 28.72 21.29
C ARG A 596 -14.20 29.28 21.47
N LYS A 597 -13.98 30.12 22.49
CA LYS A 597 -12.67 30.72 22.79
C LYS A 597 -11.63 29.65 23.18
N LEU A 598 -12.04 28.66 23.98
CA LEU A 598 -11.18 27.54 24.37
C LEU A 598 -10.75 26.75 23.13
N LEU A 599 -11.71 26.36 22.28
CA LEU A 599 -11.42 25.62 21.06
C LEU A 599 -10.56 26.43 20.08
N GLY A 600 -10.85 27.72 19.93
CA GLY A 600 -10.04 28.63 19.12
C GLY A 600 -8.62 28.84 19.65
N ALA A 601 -8.37 28.61 20.95
CA ALA A 601 -7.02 28.60 21.53
C ALA A 601 -6.31 27.26 21.30
N VAL A 602 -7.03 26.13 21.41
CA VAL A 602 -6.48 24.80 21.09
C VAL A 602 -6.09 24.70 19.61
N LEU A 603 -6.92 25.21 18.70
CA LEU A 603 -6.59 25.28 17.26
C LEU A 603 -5.46 26.27 16.93
N ALA A 604 -5.03 27.06 17.90
CA ALA A 604 -3.92 28.02 17.79
C ALA A 604 -2.65 27.56 18.50
N LEU A 605 -2.60 26.32 19.02
CA LEU A 605 -1.38 25.73 19.58
C LEU A 605 -0.28 25.69 18.52
N ASP A 606 0.96 25.94 18.92
CA ASP A 606 2.10 26.00 17.98
C ASP A 606 2.43 24.61 17.39
N ASP A 607 2.19 23.54 18.15
CA ASP A 607 2.41 22.18 17.67
C ASP A 607 1.26 21.68 16.78
N ASP A 608 1.57 21.45 15.51
CA ASP A 608 0.61 20.95 14.54
C ASP A 608 0.11 19.52 14.83
N ALA A 609 0.86 18.67 15.54
CA ALA A 609 0.40 17.31 15.85
C ALA A 609 -0.73 17.38 16.90
N GLN A 610 -0.62 18.27 17.88
CA GLN A 610 -1.71 18.60 18.81
C GLN A 610 -2.95 19.13 18.07
N VAL A 611 -2.77 20.02 17.09
CA VAL A 611 -3.88 20.54 16.27
C VAL A 611 -4.49 19.44 15.40
N ALA A 612 -3.68 18.59 14.76
CA ALA A 612 -4.17 17.48 13.95
C ALA A 612 -5.00 16.47 14.76
N ARG A 613 -4.53 16.09 15.96
CA ARG A 613 -5.30 15.24 16.91
C ARG A 613 -6.62 15.89 17.30
N SER A 614 -6.60 17.20 17.55
CA SER A 614 -7.80 17.97 17.86
C SER A 614 -8.80 17.94 16.71
N LEU A 615 -8.36 18.20 15.47
CA LEU A 615 -9.23 18.15 14.28
C LEU A 615 -9.85 16.77 14.08
N ASP A 616 -9.09 15.69 14.31
CA ASP A 616 -9.61 14.32 14.19
C ASP A 616 -10.65 13.99 15.27
N LEU A 617 -10.40 14.38 16.54
CA LEU A 617 -11.41 14.22 17.60
C LEU A 617 -12.67 15.01 17.28
N LEU A 618 -12.54 16.26 16.85
CA LEU A 618 -13.68 17.12 16.50
C LEU A 618 -14.48 16.54 15.34
N ALA A 619 -13.82 15.99 14.32
CA ALA A 619 -14.49 15.34 13.19
C ALA A 619 -15.36 14.16 13.65
N ARG A 620 -14.90 13.41 14.66
CA ARG A 620 -15.66 12.32 15.28
C ARG A 620 -16.79 12.86 16.15
N LEU A 621 -16.51 13.88 16.95
CA LEU A 621 -17.44 14.49 17.90
C LEU A 621 -18.69 15.08 17.23
N VAL A 622 -18.54 15.82 16.12
CA VAL A 622 -19.69 16.47 15.46
C VAL A 622 -20.66 15.46 14.84
N VAL A 623 -20.21 14.23 14.59
CA VAL A 623 -21.04 13.12 14.11
C VAL A 623 -21.82 12.47 15.25
N THR A 624 -21.19 12.29 16.42
CA THR A 624 -21.80 11.63 17.60
C THR A 624 -22.62 12.58 18.46
N ASN A 625 -22.28 13.88 18.46
CA ASN A 625 -22.93 14.91 19.26
C ASN A 625 -23.21 16.18 18.44
N PRO A 626 -24.36 16.26 17.75
CA PRO A 626 -24.73 17.40 16.92
C PRO A 626 -24.81 18.74 17.67
N ALA A 627 -24.96 18.73 19.00
CA ALA A 627 -24.98 19.96 19.80
C ALA A 627 -23.62 20.67 19.79
N ALA A 628 -22.51 19.93 19.63
CA ALA A 628 -21.17 20.51 19.54
C ALA A 628 -20.91 21.22 18.20
N THR A 629 -21.62 20.86 17.12
CA THR A 629 -21.43 21.37 15.76
C THR A 629 -21.41 22.89 15.68
N GLY A 630 -22.29 23.57 16.40
CA GLY A 630 -22.37 25.04 16.40
C GLY A 630 -21.09 25.69 16.94
N CYS A 631 -20.55 25.17 18.04
CA CYS A 631 -19.32 25.67 18.66
C CYS A 631 -18.10 25.35 17.78
N VAL A 632 -18.02 24.13 17.24
CA VAL A 632 -16.92 23.69 16.36
C VAL A 632 -16.88 24.51 15.09
N ALA A 633 -18.03 24.70 14.42
CA ALA A 633 -18.12 25.52 13.21
C ALA A 633 -17.72 26.98 13.46
N ALA A 634 -18.09 27.55 14.61
CA ALA A 634 -17.71 28.92 14.96
C ALA A 634 -16.19 29.06 15.21
N ALA A 635 -15.59 28.14 15.97
CA ALA A 635 -14.14 28.16 16.21
C ALA A 635 -13.34 27.90 14.94
N LEU A 636 -13.80 26.99 14.08
CA LEU A 636 -13.17 26.73 12.78
C LEU A 636 -13.31 27.93 11.85
N PHE A 637 -14.48 28.59 11.83
CA PHE A 637 -14.68 29.83 11.07
C PHE A 637 -13.74 30.96 11.51
N ASP A 638 -13.42 31.09 12.80
CA ASP A 638 -12.47 32.11 13.26
C ASP A 638 -11.02 31.82 12.84
N ARG A 639 -10.69 30.57 12.53
CA ARG A 639 -9.29 30.10 12.36
C ARG A 639 -8.99 29.47 11.00
N HIS A 640 -9.98 29.29 10.13
CA HIS A 640 -9.82 28.49 8.91
C HIS A 640 -8.66 28.97 8.04
N ARG A 641 -8.46 30.29 7.92
CA ARG A 641 -7.36 30.88 7.13
C ARG A 641 -5.99 30.42 7.65
N HIS A 642 -5.76 30.65 8.94
CA HIS A 642 -4.51 30.28 9.60
C HIS A 642 -4.28 28.76 9.59
N LEU A 643 -5.33 27.96 9.76
CA LEU A 643 -5.23 26.50 9.67
C LEU A 643 -4.90 26.02 8.25
N VAL A 644 -5.40 26.71 7.22
CA VAL A 644 -5.02 26.43 5.82
C VAL A 644 -3.58 26.84 5.56
N ASP A 645 -3.15 28.02 6.02
CA ASP A 645 -1.75 28.46 5.91
C ASP A 645 -0.80 27.43 6.55
N ARG A 646 -1.14 26.96 7.75
CA ARG A 646 -0.40 25.89 8.43
C ARG A 646 -0.46 24.57 7.69
N ALA A 647 -1.60 24.20 7.12
CA ALA A 647 -1.73 22.95 6.37
C ALA A 647 -0.87 22.96 5.10
N GLU A 648 -0.75 24.11 4.42
CA GLU A 648 0.16 24.28 3.27
C GLU A 648 1.62 24.24 3.71
N ALA A 649 2.00 25.03 4.72
CA ALA A 649 3.37 25.03 5.25
C ALA A 649 3.79 23.66 5.79
N ARG A 650 2.87 22.89 6.36
CA ARG A 650 3.14 21.52 6.85
C ARG A 650 3.21 20.51 5.71
N ALA A 651 2.48 20.73 4.62
CA ALA A 651 2.59 19.94 3.39
C ALA A 651 3.94 20.20 2.69
N GLU A 652 4.49 21.40 2.85
CA GLU A 652 5.83 21.78 2.42
C GLU A 652 6.88 21.19 3.39
N GLY A 653 7.55 20.11 2.99
CA GLY A 653 8.63 19.50 3.75
C GLY A 653 10.02 19.93 3.29
N THR A 654 11.04 19.33 3.88
CA THR A 654 12.41 19.30 3.35
C THR A 654 12.79 17.87 2.96
N ALA A 655 13.87 17.68 2.23
CA ALA A 655 14.34 16.33 1.87
C ALA A 655 14.65 15.47 3.12
N GLU A 656 15.05 16.09 4.22
CA GLU A 656 15.34 15.45 5.51
C GLU A 656 14.07 15.24 6.35
N ARG A 657 13.09 16.15 6.23
CA ARG A 657 11.81 16.09 6.94
C ARG A 657 10.65 16.20 5.95
N PRO A 658 10.18 15.08 5.41
CA PRO A 658 9.08 15.07 4.44
C PRO A 658 7.81 15.74 4.97
N GLY A 659 7.13 16.45 4.08
CA GLY A 659 5.88 17.16 4.37
C GLY A 659 4.76 16.22 4.79
N ARG A 660 3.86 16.72 5.64
CA ARG A 660 2.73 15.97 6.21
C ARG A 660 1.40 16.61 5.81
N LEU A 661 0.40 15.77 5.54
CA LEU A 661 -0.95 16.18 5.14
C LEU A 661 -2.00 15.96 6.24
N ASP A 662 -1.58 15.65 7.46
CA ASP A 662 -2.44 15.39 8.62
C ASP A 662 -3.42 16.55 8.91
N LEU A 663 -2.94 17.80 8.92
CA LEU A 663 -3.79 18.97 9.07
C LEU A 663 -4.78 19.14 7.90
N ALA A 664 -4.29 19.02 6.66
CA ALA A 664 -5.12 19.13 5.47
C ALA A 664 -6.24 18.08 5.47
N ILE A 665 -5.91 16.82 5.81
CA ILE A 665 -6.87 15.72 5.91
C ILE A 665 -7.88 15.96 7.04
N GLY A 666 -7.43 16.44 8.21
CA GLY A 666 -8.30 16.80 9.33
C GLY A 666 -9.31 17.88 8.95
N LEU A 667 -8.84 18.93 8.25
CA LEU A 667 -9.70 20.01 7.73
C LEU A 667 -10.69 19.49 6.69
N GLN A 668 -10.25 18.66 5.74
CA GLN A 668 -11.12 18.06 4.73
C GLN A 668 -12.26 17.24 5.35
N ARG A 669 -11.99 16.50 6.45
CA ARG A 669 -13.01 15.73 7.18
C ARG A 669 -14.02 16.61 7.90
N LEU A 670 -13.55 17.70 8.52
CA LEU A 670 -14.39 18.65 9.26
C LEU A 670 -15.22 19.55 8.35
N LEU A 671 -14.68 19.95 7.21
CA LEU A 671 -15.36 20.80 6.22
C LEU A 671 -16.33 19.96 5.38
N GLY A 672 -17.36 19.43 6.02
CA GLY A 672 -18.45 18.71 5.37
C GLY A 672 -19.75 18.75 6.17
N GLY A 673 -20.86 18.52 5.49
CA GLY A 673 -22.18 18.37 6.10
C GLY A 673 -22.61 19.57 6.96
N ALA A 674 -22.91 19.31 8.23
CA ALA A 674 -23.49 20.29 9.14
C ALA A 674 -22.50 21.41 9.55
N VAL A 675 -21.21 21.10 9.69
CA VAL A 675 -20.18 22.09 10.05
C VAL A 675 -20.02 23.10 8.91
N GLU A 676 -19.89 22.61 7.68
CA GLU A 676 -19.80 23.45 6.47
C GLU A 676 -21.03 24.36 6.33
N THR A 677 -22.23 23.81 6.47
CA THR A 677 -23.49 24.58 6.37
C THR A 677 -23.50 25.71 7.40
N ARG A 678 -23.05 25.41 8.63
CA ARG A 678 -23.02 26.39 9.71
C ARG A 678 -21.93 27.45 9.48
N MET A 679 -20.77 27.09 8.97
CA MET A 679 -19.72 28.05 8.62
C MET A 679 -20.17 29.02 7.53
N ALA A 680 -20.87 28.54 6.49
CA ALA A 680 -21.42 29.40 5.45
C ALA A 680 -22.46 30.39 6.01
N GLN A 681 -23.32 29.94 6.94
CA GLN A 681 -24.27 30.81 7.63
C GLN A 681 -23.58 31.86 8.51
N LEU A 682 -22.53 31.46 9.24
CA LEU A 682 -21.72 32.39 10.05
C LEU A 682 -21.03 33.44 9.17
N ALA A 683 -20.45 33.03 8.04
CA ALA A 683 -19.86 33.94 7.07
C ALA A 683 -20.89 34.99 6.60
N GLN A 684 -22.08 34.53 6.21
CA GLN A 684 -23.16 35.39 5.70
C GLN A 684 -23.70 36.38 6.75
N THR A 685 -23.72 35.98 8.03
CA THR A 685 -24.24 36.80 9.14
C THR A 685 -23.16 37.62 9.86
N SER A 686 -21.89 37.43 9.51
CA SER A 686 -20.77 38.17 10.09
C SER A 686 -20.78 39.64 9.66
N ALA A 687 -20.14 40.52 10.44
CA ALA A 687 -19.95 41.93 10.07
C ALA A 687 -19.18 42.09 8.74
N ALA A 688 -18.33 41.12 8.39
CA ALA A 688 -17.61 41.07 7.12
C ALA A 688 -18.47 40.55 5.95
N GLY A 689 -19.60 39.89 6.23
CA GLY A 689 -20.58 39.39 5.25
C GLY A 689 -19.96 38.73 4.03
N ASN A 690 -20.06 39.40 2.88
CA ASN A 690 -19.54 38.90 1.61
C ASN A 690 -18.01 38.71 1.58
N VAL A 691 -17.25 39.51 2.33
CA VAL A 691 -15.79 39.35 2.43
C VAL A 691 -15.47 38.02 3.10
N ALA A 692 -16.16 37.68 4.19
CA ALA A 692 -15.98 36.39 4.87
C ALA A 692 -16.38 35.20 3.98
N LEU A 693 -17.45 35.33 3.20
CA LEU A 693 -17.83 34.31 2.21
C LEU A 693 -16.73 34.12 1.17
N LEU A 694 -16.16 35.21 0.66
CA LEU A 694 -15.07 35.13 -0.30
C LEU A 694 -13.83 34.47 0.30
N GLU A 695 -13.44 34.81 1.53
CA GLU A 695 -12.31 34.20 2.23
C GLU A 695 -12.51 32.69 2.48
N LEU A 696 -13.74 32.27 2.80
CA LEU A 696 -14.09 30.86 2.91
C LEU A 696 -13.94 30.13 1.57
N SER A 697 -14.36 30.77 0.46
CA SER A 697 -14.17 30.22 -0.89
C SER A 697 -12.70 30.04 -1.27
N VAL A 698 -11.83 30.98 -0.87
CA VAL A 698 -10.37 30.89 -1.08
C VAL A 698 -9.80 29.72 -0.28
N SER A 699 -10.27 29.52 0.94
CA SER A 699 -9.84 28.40 1.79
C SER A 699 -10.23 27.05 1.19
N TYR A 700 -11.44 26.92 0.62
CA TYR A 700 -11.82 25.72 -0.11
C TYR A 700 -10.90 25.44 -1.29
N ASN A 701 -10.58 26.47 -2.09
CA ASN A 701 -9.67 26.29 -3.23
C ASN A 701 -8.27 25.84 -2.80
N ARG A 702 -7.71 26.41 -1.73
CA ARG A 702 -6.39 26.05 -1.21
C ARG A 702 -6.33 24.62 -0.67
N ILE A 703 -7.33 24.20 0.11
CA ILE A 703 -7.46 22.80 0.54
C ILE A 703 -7.68 21.88 -0.67
N GLY A 704 -8.41 22.35 -1.69
CA GLY A 704 -8.61 21.66 -2.96
C GLY A 704 -7.29 21.46 -3.72
N ASP A 705 -6.41 22.45 -3.73
CA ASP A 705 -5.07 22.36 -4.32
C ASP A 705 -4.22 21.30 -3.60
N LEU A 706 -4.23 21.28 -2.26
CA LEU A 706 -3.58 20.23 -1.47
C LEU A 706 -4.16 18.84 -1.76
N ALA A 707 -5.50 18.74 -1.84
CA ALA A 707 -6.17 17.49 -2.20
C ALA A 707 -5.72 16.99 -3.59
N ARG A 708 -5.70 17.88 -4.59
CA ARG A 708 -5.25 17.55 -5.95
C ARG A 708 -3.79 17.12 -5.98
N HIS A 709 -2.89 17.86 -5.34
CA HIS A 709 -1.48 17.49 -5.24
C HIS A 709 -1.29 16.13 -4.55
N SER A 710 -2.16 15.78 -3.61
CA SER A 710 -2.10 14.49 -2.91
C SER A 710 -2.80 13.32 -3.62
N GLY A 711 -3.23 13.50 -4.88
CA GLY A 711 -3.89 12.45 -5.64
C GLY A 711 -5.33 12.17 -5.18
N GLN A 712 -6.05 13.19 -4.70
CA GLN A 712 -7.44 13.08 -4.24
C GLN A 712 -8.38 13.92 -5.13
N SER A 713 -8.37 13.68 -6.44
CA SER A 713 -9.11 14.48 -7.42
C SER A 713 -10.60 14.63 -7.15
N GLU A 714 -11.31 13.61 -6.66
CA GLU A 714 -12.74 13.76 -6.33
C GLU A 714 -12.96 14.73 -5.15
N ARG A 715 -12.07 14.73 -4.15
CA ARG A 715 -12.13 15.67 -3.03
C ARG A 715 -11.75 17.08 -3.48
N ALA A 716 -10.74 17.20 -4.33
CA ALA A 716 -10.36 18.47 -4.94
C ALA A 716 -11.53 19.09 -5.71
N GLU A 717 -12.21 18.28 -6.54
CA GLU A 717 -13.39 18.71 -7.30
C GLU A 717 -14.50 19.20 -6.37
N ALA A 718 -14.85 18.43 -5.34
CA ALA A 718 -15.88 18.83 -4.38
C ALA A 718 -15.55 20.17 -3.69
N LEU A 719 -14.29 20.38 -3.30
CA LEU A 719 -13.83 21.63 -2.68
C LEU A 719 -13.87 22.81 -3.66
N TYR A 720 -13.39 22.63 -4.89
CA TYR A 720 -13.46 23.66 -5.92
C TYR A 720 -14.91 24.03 -6.27
N VAL A 721 -15.82 23.06 -6.34
CA VAL A 721 -17.25 23.31 -6.58
C VAL A 721 -17.87 24.13 -5.46
N ARG A 722 -17.54 23.87 -4.19
CA ARG A 722 -18.01 24.69 -3.05
C ARG A 722 -17.51 26.13 -3.14
N GLY A 723 -16.23 26.33 -3.47
CA GLY A 723 -15.67 27.65 -3.70
C GLY A 723 -16.36 28.39 -4.87
N LEU A 724 -16.58 27.68 -5.97
CA LEU A 724 -17.30 28.16 -7.15
C LEU A 724 -18.72 28.60 -6.80
N ASP A 725 -19.47 27.81 -6.03
CA ASP A 725 -20.86 28.11 -5.68
C ASP A 725 -20.99 29.40 -4.87
N ILE A 726 -20.06 29.63 -3.92
CA ILE A 726 -20.01 30.89 -3.17
C ILE A 726 -19.74 32.06 -4.13
N ARG A 727 -18.71 31.96 -4.97
CA ARG A 727 -18.30 33.05 -5.88
C ARG A 727 -19.36 33.33 -6.94
N ARG A 728 -20.07 32.30 -7.42
CA ARG A 728 -21.20 32.42 -8.33
C ARG A 728 -22.36 33.15 -7.68
N ARG A 729 -22.69 32.84 -6.42
CA ARG A 729 -23.72 33.58 -5.67
C ARG A 729 -23.35 35.05 -5.48
N LEU A 730 -22.11 35.32 -5.07
CA LEU A 730 -21.60 36.69 -4.89
C LEU A 730 -21.62 37.48 -6.20
N SER A 731 -21.13 36.90 -7.31
CA SER A 731 -21.14 37.56 -8.62
C SER A 731 -22.54 37.81 -9.16
N ARG A 732 -23.52 36.93 -8.87
CA ARG A 732 -24.93 37.16 -9.25
C ARG A 732 -25.61 38.22 -8.40
N ALA A 733 -25.31 38.28 -7.10
CA ALA A 733 -25.86 39.28 -6.19
C ALA A 733 -25.25 40.68 -6.43
N HIS A 734 -24.04 40.73 -6.98
CA HIS A 734 -23.28 41.95 -7.23
C HIS A 734 -22.71 41.94 -8.67
N PRO A 735 -23.57 42.06 -9.69
CA PRO A 735 -23.16 41.94 -11.10
C PRO A 735 -22.17 43.01 -11.56
N ASP A 736 -22.13 44.16 -10.88
CA ASP A 736 -21.26 45.30 -11.19
C ASP A 736 -19.95 45.31 -10.37
N ASP A 737 -19.74 44.36 -9.45
CA ASP A 737 -18.47 44.23 -8.71
C ASP A 737 -17.52 43.30 -9.46
N ASP A 738 -16.59 43.92 -10.19
CA ASP A 738 -15.59 43.25 -11.01
C ASP A 738 -14.69 42.28 -10.21
N ARG A 739 -14.51 42.49 -8.90
CA ARG A 739 -13.75 41.57 -8.03
C ARG A 739 -14.43 40.21 -7.93
N TYR A 740 -15.75 40.16 -7.75
CA TYR A 740 -16.46 38.87 -7.69
C TYR A 740 -16.49 38.17 -9.05
N ALA A 741 -16.62 38.94 -10.14
CA ALA A 741 -16.51 38.40 -11.48
C ALA A 741 -15.12 37.76 -11.71
N ARG A 742 -14.05 38.47 -11.34
CA ARG A 742 -12.68 37.96 -11.41
C ARG A 742 -12.50 36.67 -10.60
N GLU A 743 -12.96 36.63 -9.35
CA GLU A 743 -12.87 35.44 -8.49
C GLU A 743 -13.68 34.24 -9.05
N LEU A 744 -14.83 34.50 -9.66
CA LEU A 744 -15.60 33.49 -10.38
C LEU A 744 -14.77 32.89 -11.53
N SER A 745 -14.10 33.73 -12.33
CA SER A 745 -13.23 33.26 -13.43
C SER A 745 -12.08 32.36 -12.97
N ILE A 746 -11.47 32.65 -11.80
CA ILE A 746 -10.41 31.83 -11.20
C ILE A 746 -10.92 30.42 -10.87
N SER A 747 -12.17 30.32 -10.41
CA SER A 747 -12.79 29.04 -10.05
C SER A 747 -13.04 28.17 -11.28
N TYR A 748 -13.49 28.79 -12.37
CA TYR A 748 -13.64 28.11 -13.65
C TYR A 748 -12.31 27.58 -14.17
N ASN A 749 -11.23 28.37 -14.12
CA ASN A 749 -9.90 27.91 -14.54
C ASN A 749 -9.40 26.70 -13.71
N LYS A 750 -9.53 26.74 -12.38
CA LYS A 750 -9.13 25.60 -11.52
C LYS A 750 -9.88 24.31 -11.85
N LEU A 751 -11.21 24.40 -12.03
CA LEU A 751 -12.02 23.25 -12.43
C LEU A 751 -11.72 22.79 -13.87
N ALA A 752 -11.45 23.73 -14.78
CA ALA A 752 -11.09 23.41 -16.17
C ALA A 752 -9.79 22.61 -16.22
N ARG A 753 -8.77 23.03 -15.47
CA ARG A 753 -7.49 22.32 -15.36
C ARG A 753 -7.65 20.93 -14.74
N LEU A 754 -8.47 20.79 -13.70
CA LEU A 754 -8.78 19.48 -13.12
C LEU A 754 -9.53 18.59 -14.12
N ALA A 755 -10.53 19.12 -14.82
CA ALA A 755 -11.27 18.41 -15.86
C ALA A 755 -10.33 17.94 -16.99
N PHE A 756 -9.41 18.80 -17.43
CA PHE A 756 -8.39 18.46 -18.41
C PHE A 756 -7.51 17.28 -17.97
N TRP A 757 -6.98 17.33 -16.73
CA TRP A 757 -6.17 16.23 -16.18
C TRP A 757 -6.92 14.90 -16.08
N LEU A 758 -8.25 14.96 -15.89
CA LEU A 758 -9.13 13.80 -15.80
C LEU A 758 -9.66 13.32 -17.18
N GLY A 759 -9.16 13.87 -18.30
CA GLY A 759 -9.59 13.49 -19.65
C GLY A 759 -10.99 14.00 -20.03
N GLN A 760 -11.48 15.05 -19.37
CA GLN A 760 -12.81 15.62 -19.62
C GLN A 760 -12.68 16.85 -20.53
N ALA A 761 -12.14 16.66 -21.74
CA ALA A 761 -11.77 17.74 -22.65
C ALA A 761 -12.91 18.75 -22.93
N GLU A 762 -14.11 18.28 -23.26
CA GLU A 762 -15.26 19.16 -23.52
C GLU A 762 -15.70 19.95 -22.27
N ARG A 763 -15.65 19.31 -21.10
CA ARG A 763 -15.94 20.01 -19.84
C ARG A 763 -14.86 21.05 -19.53
N ALA A 764 -13.59 20.72 -19.77
CA ALA A 764 -12.48 21.64 -19.61
C ALA A 764 -12.62 22.85 -20.54
N ARG A 765 -12.95 22.63 -21.82
CA ARG A 765 -13.22 23.68 -22.81
C ARG A 765 -14.31 24.63 -22.32
N GLY A 766 -15.49 24.10 -21.99
CA GLY A 766 -16.61 24.92 -21.55
C GLY A 766 -16.32 25.72 -20.26
N LEU A 767 -15.53 25.17 -19.34
CA LEU A 767 -15.10 25.88 -18.14
C LEU A 767 -14.07 26.98 -18.47
N TYR A 768 -13.09 26.71 -19.33
CA TYR A 768 -12.14 27.74 -19.76
C TYR A 768 -12.82 28.89 -20.52
N GLU A 769 -13.77 28.58 -21.41
CA GLU A 769 -14.56 29.57 -22.15
C GLU A 769 -15.37 30.46 -21.21
N GLN A 770 -16.06 29.88 -20.21
CA GLN A 770 -16.79 30.65 -19.20
C GLN A 770 -15.88 31.58 -18.39
N GLY A 771 -14.67 31.12 -18.04
CA GLY A 771 -13.69 31.95 -17.36
C GLY A 771 -13.13 33.06 -18.25
N LEU A 772 -12.91 32.75 -19.53
CA LEU A 772 -12.39 33.67 -20.54
C LEU A 772 -13.38 34.80 -20.84
N GLU A 773 -14.66 34.49 -21.06
CA GLU A 773 -15.72 35.48 -21.32
C GLU A 773 -15.75 36.57 -20.23
N ILE A 774 -15.62 36.15 -18.96
CA ILE A 774 -15.57 37.07 -17.84
C ILE A 774 -14.33 37.97 -17.92
N ARG A 775 -13.14 37.38 -18.17
CA ARG A 775 -11.86 38.11 -18.19
C ARG A 775 -11.73 39.03 -19.39
N GLU A 776 -12.29 38.66 -20.54
CA GLU A 776 -12.40 39.52 -21.73
C GLU A 776 -13.22 40.76 -21.43
N ARG A 777 -14.41 40.58 -20.86
CA ARG A 777 -15.27 41.71 -20.45
C ARG A 777 -14.57 42.62 -19.44
N LEU A 778 -13.86 42.04 -18.47
CA LEU A 778 -13.11 42.81 -17.46
C LEU A 778 -11.96 43.59 -18.08
N MET A 779 -11.18 42.97 -18.97
CA MET A 779 -10.11 43.65 -19.72
C MET A 779 -10.65 44.80 -20.57
N SER A 780 -11.75 44.61 -21.29
CA SER A 780 -12.33 45.66 -22.13
C SER A 780 -12.78 46.87 -21.33
N ARG A 781 -13.21 46.68 -20.08
CA ARG A 781 -13.55 47.78 -19.16
C ARG A 781 -12.33 48.46 -18.56
N HIS A 782 -11.27 47.70 -18.30
CA HIS A 782 -10.05 48.16 -17.61
C HIS A 782 -8.78 47.75 -18.40
N PRO A 783 -8.54 48.33 -19.59
CA PRO A 783 -7.47 47.90 -20.48
C PRO A 783 -6.05 48.13 -19.92
N GLU A 784 -5.91 49.03 -18.95
CA GLU A 784 -4.64 49.35 -18.27
C GLU A 784 -4.40 48.51 -17.00
N ASP A 785 -5.35 47.68 -16.58
CA ASP A 785 -5.18 46.84 -15.39
C ASP A 785 -4.31 45.61 -15.71
N ARG A 786 -3.08 45.63 -15.19
CA ARG A 786 -2.08 44.56 -15.35
C ARG A 786 -2.53 43.20 -14.81
N THR A 787 -3.30 43.19 -13.72
CA THR A 787 -3.81 41.95 -13.13
C THR A 787 -4.83 41.31 -14.05
N LEU A 788 -5.73 42.10 -14.63
CA LEU A 788 -6.69 41.64 -15.62
C LEU A 788 -6.00 41.25 -16.94
N ALA A 789 -4.95 41.98 -17.33
CA ALA A 789 -4.06 41.64 -18.45
C ALA A 789 -3.48 40.24 -18.33
N ARG A 790 -2.91 39.94 -17.16
CA ARG A 790 -2.38 38.63 -16.82
C ARG A 790 -3.48 37.56 -16.76
N ASP A 791 -4.60 37.84 -16.11
CA ASP A 791 -5.68 36.85 -15.97
C ASP A 791 -6.24 36.40 -17.32
N TYR A 792 -6.45 37.35 -18.24
CA TYR A 792 -6.82 37.07 -19.63
C TYR A 792 -5.79 36.19 -20.32
N ALA A 793 -4.50 36.55 -20.24
CA ALA A 793 -3.39 35.76 -20.78
C ALA A 793 -3.37 34.31 -20.24
N VAL A 794 -3.65 34.10 -18.95
CA VAL A 794 -3.71 32.77 -18.32
C VAL A 794 -4.93 31.97 -18.80
N SER A 795 -6.06 32.61 -19.11
CA SER A 795 -7.23 31.91 -19.68
C SER A 795 -7.01 31.47 -21.11
N GLN A 796 -6.40 32.34 -21.93
CA GLN A 796 -6.03 32.04 -23.32
C GLN A 796 -5.02 30.89 -23.39
N GLU A 797 -4.04 30.87 -22.48
CA GLU A 797 -3.08 29.77 -22.32
C GLU A 797 -3.77 28.43 -22.05
N GLY A 798 -4.72 28.36 -21.11
CA GLY A 798 -5.43 27.12 -20.82
C GLY A 798 -6.22 26.55 -22.01
N LEU A 799 -6.80 27.42 -22.85
CA LEU A 799 -7.42 27.01 -24.12
C LEU A 799 -6.39 26.60 -25.17
N ALA A 800 -5.25 27.27 -25.22
CA ALA A 800 -4.16 26.92 -26.13
C ALA A 800 -3.54 25.56 -25.78
N GLU A 801 -3.38 25.24 -24.50
CA GLU A 801 -2.95 23.92 -24.03
C GLU A 801 -3.94 22.83 -24.46
N LEU A 802 -5.25 23.05 -24.25
CA LEU A 802 -6.29 22.10 -24.65
C LEU A 802 -6.32 21.89 -26.18
N THR A 803 -6.16 22.99 -26.94
CA THR A 803 -6.06 22.97 -28.41
C THR A 803 -4.83 22.18 -28.87
N ARG A 804 -3.68 22.38 -28.23
CA ARG A 804 -2.44 21.65 -28.55
C ARG A 804 -2.58 20.16 -28.27
N ASP A 805 -3.11 19.78 -27.11
CA ASP A 805 -3.31 18.36 -26.75
C ASP A 805 -4.32 17.67 -27.69
N SER A 806 -5.22 18.43 -28.32
CA SER A 806 -6.13 17.93 -29.37
C SER A 806 -5.43 17.70 -30.73
N GLY A 807 -4.14 18.02 -30.86
CA GLY A 807 -3.34 17.89 -32.09
C GLY A 807 -3.34 19.12 -32.99
N GLU A 808 -3.95 20.23 -32.57
CA GLU A 808 -4.08 21.46 -33.36
C GLU A 808 -2.95 22.46 -33.04
N SER A 809 -1.68 22.03 -33.12
CA SER A 809 -0.52 22.82 -32.68
C SER A 809 -0.39 24.19 -33.37
N VAL A 810 -0.80 24.34 -34.63
CA VAL A 810 -0.81 25.62 -35.34
C VAL A 810 -1.82 26.61 -34.74
N GLN A 811 -3.00 26.12 -34.34
CA GLN A 811 -4.01 26.96 -33.70
C GLN A 811 -3.59 27.34 -32.28
N ALA A 812 -2.98 26.41 -31.55
CA ALA A 812 -2.38 26.69 -30.26
C ALA A 812 -1.28 27.75 -30.36
N GLU A 813 -0.41 27.66 -31.38
CA GLU A 813 0.64 28.67 -31.62
C GLU A 813 0.06 30.07 -31.80
N ARG A 814 -1.04 30.18 -32.56
CA ARG A 814 -1.72 31.47 -32.78
C ARG A 814 -2.18 32.09 -31.46
N LEU A 815 -2.77 31.30 -30.58
CA LEU A 815 -3.22 31.75 -29.25
C LEU A 815 -2.03 32.19 -28.38
N TYR A 816 -0.96 31.40 -28.34
CA TYR A 816 0.25 31.78 -27.59
C TYR A 816 0.93 33.04 -28.14
N ARG A 817 1.01 33.20 -29.46
CA ARG A 817 1.59 34.40 -30.09
C ARG A 817 0.72 35.65 -29.89
N GLN A 818 -0.58 35.51 -29.64
CA GLN A 818 -1.44 36.64 -29.22
C GLN A 818 -1.18 37.05 -27.76
N VAL A 819 -0.86 36.09 -26.89
CA VAL A 819 -0.58 36.34 -25.47
C VAL A 819 0.84 36.84 -25.21
N LEU A 820 1.82 36.44 -26.01
CA LEU A 820 3.23 36.75 -25.79
C LEU A 820 3.52 38.28 -25.68
N PRO A 821 2.97 39.18 -26.52
CA PRO A 821 3.16 40.62 -26.38
C PRO A 821 2.65 41.17 -25.05
N ILE A 822 1.56 40.59 -24.50
CA ILE A 822 1.04 40.99 -23.18
C ILE A 822 2.05 40.64 -22.10
N ARG A 823 2.59 39.42 -22.11
CA ARG A 823 3.59 38.96 -21.11
C ARG A 823 4.91 39.72 -21.21
N LEU A 824 5.36 40.06 -22.41
CA LEU A 824 6.55 40.89 -22.64
C LEU A 824 6.36 42.29 -22.03
N ARG A 825 5.28 42.99 -22.40
CA ARG A 825 4.95 44.30 -21.85
C ARG A 825 4.86 44.29 -20.32
N LEU A 826 4.19 43.29 -19.73
CA LEU A 826 4.10 43.16 -18.27
C LEU A 826 5.48 43.00 -17.61
N CYS A 827 6.39 42.22 -18.21
CA CYS A 827 7.76 42.07 -17.70
C CYS A 827 8.60 43.34 -17.89
N GLU A 828 8.41 44.09 -18.97
CA GLU A 828 9.11 45.36 -19.22
C GLU A 828 8.66 46.46 -18.25
N GLU A 829 7.35 46.54 -17.97
CA GLU A 829 6.78 47.51 -17.05
C GLU A 829 7.11 47.20 -15.57
N GLU A 830 7.19 45.92 -15.20
CA GLU A 830 7.55 45.49 -13.85
C GLU A 830 8.64 44.40 -13.84
N PRO A 831 9.92 44.75 -14.12
CA PRO A 831 11.02 43.77 -14.24
C PRO A 831 11.34 43.00 -12.95
N ALA A 832 10.93 43.53 -11.79
CA ALA A 832 11.11 42.90 -10.49
C ALA A 832 9.95 41.93 -10.13
N ASN A 833 8.87 41.90 -10.91
CA ASN A 833 7.72 41.04 -10.64
C ASN A 833 8.02 39.60 -11.10
N THR A 834 8.40 38.76 -10.14
CA THR A 834 8.77 37.37 -10.39
C THR A 834 7.64 36.53 -10.98
N THR A 835 6.37 36.91 -10.74
CA THR A 835 5.21 36.23 -11.31
C THR A 835 5.13 36.46 -12.81
N TYR A 836 5.32 37.69 -13.28
CA TYR A 836 5.31 38.00 -14.72
C TYR A 836 6.48 37.33 -15.44
N ALA A 837 7.68 37.38 -14.84
CA ALA A 837 8.86 36.68 -15.37
C ALA A 837 8.60 35.17 -15.52
N ARG A 838 8.01 34.55 -14.49
CA ARG A 838 7.65 33.14 -14.53
C ARG A 838 6.66 32.83 -15.65
N ASP A 839 5.57 33.58 -15.78
CA ASP A 839 4.57 33.38 -16.83
C ASP A 839 5.18 33.52 -18.24
N LEU A 840 6.06 34.51 -18.45
CA LEU A 840 6.79 34.68 -19.70
C LEU A 840 7.67 33.45 -20.01
N SER A 841 8.36 32.91 -19.01
CA SER A 841 9.18 31.70 -19.16
C SER A 841 8.35 30.46 -19.56
N ILE A 842 7.10 30.37 -19.10
CA ILE A 842 6.18 29.29 -19.47
C ILE A 842 5.75 29.44 -20.93
N SER A 843 5.44 30.66 -21.40
CA SER A 843 5.14 30.89 -22.82
C SER A 843 6.29 30.48 -23.73
N TYR A 844 7.53 30.80 -23.35
CA TYR A 844 8.69 30.39 -24.14
C TYR A 844 8.86 28.88 -24.17
N GLU A 845 8.63 28.17 -23.06
CA GLU A 845 8.64 26.70 -23.06
C GLU A 845 7.59 26.13 -24.01
N VAL A 846 6.33 26.55 -23.91
CA VAL A 846 5.26 25.97 -24.73
C VAL A 846 5.41 26.33 -26.20
N LEU A 847 5.84 27.55 -26.53
CA LEU A 847 6.18 27.90 -27.91
C LEU A 847 7.37 27.08 -28.42
N GLY A 848 8.33 26.76 -27.57
CA GLY A 848 9.44 25.87 -27.88
C GLY A 848 8.98 24.45 -28.19
N ASP A 849 8.06 23.91 -27.38
CA ASP A 849 7.44 22.60 -27.60
C ASP A 849 6.70 22.59 -28.96
N ILE A 850 5.89 23.61 -29.23
CA ILE A 850 5.16 23.75 -30.51
C ILE A 850 6.13 23.88 -31.69
N ALA A 851 7.24 24.62 -31.53
CA ALA A 851 8.28 24.72 -32.54
C ALA A 851 8.95 23.35 -32.81
N MET A 852 9.15 22.51 -31.79
CA MET A 852 9.62 21.13 -31.98
C MET A 852 8.58 20.29 -32.73
N GLU A 853 7.31 20.32 -32.30
CA GLU A 853 6.20 19.57 -32.92
C GLU A 853 5.99 19.92 -34.40
N THR A 854 6.31 21.16 -34.80
CA THR A 854 6.15 21.69 -36.15
C THR A 854 7.45 21.70 -36.97
N GLY A 855 8.49 21.00 -36.52
CA GLY A 855 9.72 20.81 -37.30
C GLY A 855 10.68 22.01 -37.35
N ARG A 856 10.65 22.90 -36.35
CA ARG A 856 11.49 24.10 -36.23
C ARG A 856 12.45 24.02 -35.02
N PRO A 857 13.41 23.07 -35.00
CA PRO A 857 14.27 22.82 -33.83
C PRO A 857 15.21 23.99 -33.49
N GLY A 858 15.57 24.83 -34.46
CA GLY A 858 16.38 26.03 -34.23
C GLY A 858 15.63 27.12 -33.46
N GLU A 859 14.37 27.38 -33.82
CA GLU A 859 13.48 28.29 -33.09
C GLU A 859 13.20 27.75 -31.69
N ALA A 860 12.89 26.44 -31.58
CA ALA A 860 12.65 25.78 -30.31
C ALA A 860 13.81 25.96 -29.32
N ARG A 861 15.05 25.76 -29.78
CA ARG A 861 16.24 25.96 -28.95
C ARG A 861 16.32 27.37 -28.38
N GLN A 862 16.11 28.39 -29.22
CA GLN A 862 16.18 29.79 -28.78
C GLN A 862 15.12 30.09 -27.72
N LEU A 863 13.89 29.62 -27.94
CA LEU A 863 12.77 29.78 -27.00
C LEU A 863 13.07 29.08 -25.66
N TYR A 864 13.53 27.82 -25.69
CA TYR A 864 13.92 27.11 -24.47
C TYR A 864 15.06 27.83 -23.72
N GLU A 865 16.09 28.32 -24.42
CA GLU A 865 17.18 29.07 -23.81
C GLU A 865 16.70 30.40 -23.17
N GLN A 866 15.76 31.10 -23.81
CA GLN A 866 15.14 32.31 -23.26
C GLN A 866 14.37 32.01 -21.96
N GLY A 867 13.49 31.00 -21.98
CA GLY A 867 12.76 30.57 -20.79
C GLY A 867 13.67 30.06 -19.68
N HIS A 868 14.72 29.31 -20.03
CA HIS A 868 15.71 28.78 -19.10
C HIS A 868 16.45 29.89 -18.35
N ARG A 869 16.92 30.94 -19.03
CA ARG A 869 17.61 32.08 -18.38
C ARG A 869 16.74 32.75 -17.33
N ILE A 870 15.44 32.91 -17.61
CA ILE A 870 14.50 33.50 -16.65
C ILE A 870 14.36 32.59 -15.42
N ARG A 871 14.14 31.29 -15.62
CA ARG A 871 13.95 30.33 -14.53
C ARG A 871 15.21 30.11 -13.69
N GLU A 872 16.38 30.11 -14.34
CA GLU A 872 17.68 30.05 -13.66
C GLU A 872 17.88 31.27 -12.76
N LYS A 873 17.55 32.47 -13.25
CA LYS A 873 17.57 33.69 -12.44
C LYS A 873 16.60 33.60 -11.26
N LEU A 874 15.33 33.25 -11.51
CA LEU A 874 14.31 33.14 -10.46
C LEU A 874 14.73 32.17 -9.34
N TRP A 875 15.26 31.01 -9.70
CA TRP A 875 15.75 30.06 -8.71
C TRP A 875 17.06 30.49 -8.04
N THR A 876 17.91 31.26 -8.72
CA THR A 876 19.12 31.84 -8.09
C THR A 876 18.75 32.90 -7.06
N ASP A 877 17.75 33.73 -7.37
CA ASP A 877 17.25 34.78 -6.48
C ASP A 877 16.47 34.21 -5.28
N ASP A 878 15.80 33.06 -5.44
CA ASP A 878 15.08 32.35 -4.38
C ASP A 878 15.19 30.82 -4.53
N ARG A 879 16.15 30.24 -3.80
CA ARG A 879 16.47 28.80 -3.85
C ARG A 879 15.53 27.91 -3.05
N GLU A 880 14.74 28.49 -2.15
CA GLU A 880 13.80 27.75 -1.30
C GLU A 880 12.44 27.57 -1.99
N ASN A 881 12.17 28.34 -3.05
CA ASN A 881 10.93 28.25 -3.79
C ASN A 881 10.83 26.96 -4.63
N ALA A 882 9.99 26.04 -4.17
CA ALA A 882 9.74 24.76 -4.83
C ALA A 882 9.20 24.91 -6.27
N ASN A 883 8.42 25.97 -6.54
CA ASN A 883 7.90 26.22 -7.88
C ASN A 883 9.01 26.65 -8.84
N TYR A 884 9.94 27.51 -8.42
CA TYR A 884 11.07 27.92 -9.26
C TYR A 884 12.03 26.76 -9.51
N ALA A 885 12.29 25.94 -8.49
CA ALA A 885 13.07 24.72 -8.66
C ALA A 885 12.41 23.78 -9.69
N ARG A 886 11.10 23.53 -9.58
CA ARG A 886 10.36 22.69 -10.53
C ARG A 886 10.43 23.24 -11.94
N ASP A 887 10.16 24.52 -12.14
CA ASP A 887 10.19 25.15 -13.47
C ASP A 887 11.59 25.07 -14.08
N LEU A 888 12.64 25.30 -13.29
CA LEU A 888 14.02 25.11 -13.73
C LEU A 888 14.28 23.65 -14.15
N SER A 889 13.80 22.67 -13.39
CA SER A 889 13.90 21.25 -13.75
C SER A 889 13.21 20.92 -15.09
N ASN A 890 12.07 21.55 -15.36
CA ASN A 890 11.37 21.39 -16.64
C ASN A 890 12.18 22.00 -17.79
N SER A 891 12.79 23.17 -17.58
CA SER A 891 13.65 23.77 -18.62
C SER A 891 14.90 22.93 -18.91
N TYR A 892 15.51 22.33 -17.89
CA TYR A 892 16.60 21.37 -18.09
C TYR A 892 16.12 20.14 -18.85
N HIS A 893 14.94 19.61 -18.52
CA HIS A 893 14.38 18.47 -19.23
C HIS A 893 14.14 18.77 -20.71
N ARG A 894 13.50 19.90 -21.06
CA ARG A 894 13.27 20.32 -22.46
C ARG A 894 14.56 20.55 -23.24
N LEU A 895 15.56 21.19 -22.63
CA LEU A 895 16.88 21.35 -23.24
C LEU A 895 17.58 20.00 -23.44
N GLY A 896 17.37 19.06 -22.51
CA GLY A 896 17.84 17.67 -22.62
C GLY A 896 17.19 16.92 -23.77
N GLU A 897 15.86 16.99 -23.91
CA GLU A 897 15.11 16.43 -25.05
C GLU A 897 15.60 17.01 -26.37
N HIS A 898 15.74 18.34 -26.46
CA HIS A 898 16.27 18.99 -27.66
C HIS A 898 17.72 18.55 -27.98
N ALA A 899 18.58 18.39 -26.97
CA ALA A 899 19.94 17.87 -27.18
C ALA A 899 19.93 16.39 -27.60
N PHE A 900 19.02 15.58 -27.05
CA PHE A 900 18.83 14.18 -27.40
C PHE A 900 18.41 14.01 -28.87
N GLU A 901 17.40 14.77 -29.32
CA GLU A 901 16.96 14.78 -30.72
C GLU A 901 18.06 15.25 -31.68
N ALA A 902 18.91 16.17 -31.23
CA ALA A 902 20.10 16.61 -31.97
C ALA A 902 21.29 15.63 -31.88
N ALA A 903 21.10 14.43 -31.30
CA ALA A 903 22.13 13.42 -31.04
C ALA A 903 23.34 13.92 -30.22
N ARG A 904 23.17 14.97 -29.41
CA ARG A 904 24.18 15.52 -28.49
C ARG A 904 24.04 14.85 -27.12
N PHE A 905 24.35 13.56 -27.05
CA PHE A 905 24.03 12.71 -25.90
C PHE A 905 24.69 13.12 -24.58
N GLU A 906 25.93 13.62 -24.59
CA GLU A 906 26.59 14.11 -23.37
C GLU A 906 25.89 15.35 -22.78
N GLU A 907 25.48 16.29 -23.64
CA GLU A 907 24.70 17.46 -23.22
C GLU A 907 23.30 17.03 -22.73
N ALA A 908 22.65 16.13 -23.44
CA ALA A 908 21.35 15.58 -23.04
C ALA A 908 21.42 14.92 -21.67
N ARG A 909 22.45 14.09 -21.42
CA ARG A 909 22.68 13.42 -20.14
C ARG A 909 22.84 14.44 -19.02
N HIS A 910 23.75 15.40 -19.20
CA HIS A 910 24.01 16.43 -18.20
C HIS A 910 22.73 17.20 -17.83
N ARG A 911 21.95 17.61 -18.84
CA ARG A 911 20.69 18.35 -18.64
C ARG A 911 19.63 17.48 -17.93
N PHE A 912 19.45 16.23 -18.34
CA PHE A 912 18.53 15.32 -17.67
C PHE A 912 18.94 14.99 -16.23
N GLU A 913 20.23 14.85 -15.95
CA GLU A 913 20.73 14.62 -14.59
C GLU A 913 20.47 15.83 -13.68
N LEU A 914 20.63 17.07 -14.17
CA LEU A 914 20.27 18.28 -13.44
C LEU A 914 18.76 18.33 -13.14
N ALA A 915 17.92 18.00 -14.14
CA ALA A 915 16.48 17.90 -13.93
C ALA A 915 16.12 16.83 -12.87
N LEU A 916 16.73 15.64 -12.98
CA LEU A 916 16.49 14.53 -12.05
C LEU A 916 16.89 14.91 -10.62
N GLN A 917 18.03 15.55 -10.41
CA GLN A 917 18.48 15.97 -9.08
C GLN A 917 17.48 16.91 -8.40
N ILE A 918 16.94 17.88 -9.13
CA ILE A 918 15.94 18.80 -8.59
C ILE A 918 14.64 18.06 -8.28
N ARG A 919 14.14 17.24 -9.22
CA ARG A 919 12.89 16.49 -9.06
C ARG A 919 12.96 15.46 -7.92
N GLN A 920 14.11 14.84 -7.71
CA GLN A 920 14.36 13.96 -6.55
C GLN A 920 14.27 14.71 -5.22
N ARG A 921 14.87 15.91 -5.13
CA ARG A 921 14.78 16.74 -3.91
C ARG A 921 13.35 17.17 -3.62
N LEU A 922 12.61 17.59 -4.65
CA LEU A 922 11.20 17.97 -4.51
C LEU A 922 10.32 16.78 -4.12
N HIS A 923 10.52 15.62 -4.74
CA HIS A 923 9.78 14.42 -4.37
C HIS A 923 10.12 13.93 -2.96
N ALA A 924 11.39 14.01 -2.54
CA ALA A 924 11.79 13.67 -1.17
C ALA A 924 11.15 14.62 -0.13
N SER A 925 11.02 15.91 -0.46
CA SER A 925 10.40 16.88 0.43
C SER A 925 8.89 16.75 0.50
N GLN A 926 8.23 16.36 -0.59
CA GLN A 926 6.79 16.09 -0.63
C GLN A 926 6.47 14.76 -1.33
N PRO A 927 6.69 13.60 -0.67
CA PRO A 927 6.54 12.28 -1.30
C PRO A 927 5.12 11.98 -1.78
N ARG A 928 4.13 12.62 -1.17
CA ARG A 928 2.71 12.48 -1.55
C ARG A 928 2.27 13.44 -2.65
N ASN A 929 3.14 14.33 -3.12
CA ASN A 929 2.81 15.24 -4.20
C ASN A 929 2.92 14.50 -5.54
N THR A 930 1.77 14.15 -6.12
CA THR A 930 1.66 13.42 -7.38
C THR A 930 2.25 14.19 -8.56
N VAL A 931 2.32 15.53 -8.48
CA VAL A 931 2.96 16.34 -9.52
C VAL A 931 4.48 16.10 -9.53
N TYR A 932 5.12 16.07 -8.36
CA TYR A 932 6.56 15.82 -8.27
C TYR A 932 6.92 14.37 -8.59
N ALA A 933 6.06 13.42 -8.20
CA ALA A 933 6.21 12.04 -8.61
C ALA A 933 6.09 11.90 -10.15
N HIS A 934 5.15 12.60 -10.78
CA HIS A 934 5.03 12.62 -12.24
C HIS A 934 6.25 13.23 -12.94
N ASP A 935 6.77 14.35 -12.43
CA ASP A 935 8.00 14.94 -12.96
C ASP A 935 9.18 13.95 -12.87
N LEU A 936 9.26 13.19 -11.77
CA LEU A 936 10.28 12.16 -11.57
C LEU A 936 10.14 10.98 -12.55
N LEU A 937 8.91 10.52 -12.80
CA LEU A 937 8.60 9.54 -13.85
C LEU A 937 9.14 10.00 -15.21
N VAL A 938 8.85 11.24 -15.59
CA VAL A 938 9.30 11.82 -16.86
C VAL A 938 10.84 11.85 -16.95
N SER A 939 11.54 12.20 -15.87
CA SER A 939 13.01 12.14 -15.82
C SER A 939 13.56 10.73 -15.98
N TYR A 940 12.95 9.74 -15.31
CA TYR A 940 13.38 8.34 -15.43
C TYR A 940 13.16 7.78 -16.83
N SER A 941 12.03 8.11 -17.46
CA SER A 941 11.76 7.74 -18.85
C SER A 941 12.79 8.34 -19.81
N GLY A 942 13.05 9.64 -19.73
CA GLY A 942 14.00 10.31 -20.63
C GLY A 942 15.45 9.83 -20.46
N LEU A 943 15.91 9.62 -19.22
CA LEU A 943 17.23 9.03 -18.98
C LEU A 943 17.32 7.56 -19.39
N GLY A 944 16.23 6.80 -19.21
CA GLY A 944 16.13 5.41 -19.64
C GLY A 944 16.25 5.28 -21.15
N GLU A 945 15.57 6.16 -21.89
CA GLU A 945 15.65 6.24 -23.34
C GLU A 945 17.05 6.62 -23.82
N LEU A 946 17.64 7.66 -23.21
CA LEU A 946 19.02 8.07 -23.49
C LEU A 946 20.00 6.91 -23.28
N ALA A 947 19.93 6.23 -22.13
CA ALA A 947 20.78 5.09 -21.82
C ALA A 947 20.58 3.93 -22.83
N ALA A 948 19.34 3.68 -23.27
CA ALA A 948 19.04 2.68 -24.28
C ALA A 948 19.61 3.03 -25.67
N ARG A 949 19.65 4.32 -26.03
CA ARG A 949 20.29 4.79 -27.28
C ARG A 949 21.81 4.73 -27.24
N GLU A 950 22.40 4.93 -26.07
CA GLU A 950 23.84 4.79 -25.85
C GLU A 950 24.30 3.33 -25.72
N GLY A 951 23.36 2.37 -25.73
CA GLY A 951 23.66 0.95 -25.55
C GLY A 951 23.91 0.53 -24.10
N ARG A 952 23.70 1.42 -23.12
CA ARG A 952 23.82 1.14 -21.68
C ARG A 952 22.55 0.46 -21.17
N LEU A 953 22.35 -0.78 -21.60
CA LEU A 953 21.11 -1.52 -21.39
C LEU A 953 20.77 -1.77 -19.92
N ASP A 954 21.76 -2.02 -19.05
CA ASP A 954 21.51 -2.22 -17.60
C ASP A 954 21.06 -0.93 -16.91
N ASP A 955 21.65 0.21 -17.29
CA ASP A 955 21.22 1.52 -16.78
C ASP A 955 19.80 1.84 -17.25
N ALA A 956 19.49 1.59 -18.52
CA ALA A 956 18.15 1.76 -19.08
C ALA A 956 17.13 0.90 -18.33
N GLU A 957 17.42 -0.39 -18.08
CA GLU A 957 16.53 -1.29 -17.35
C GLU A 957 16.23 -0.78 -15.95
N ARG A 958 17.29 -0.38 -15.23
CA ARG A 958 17.17 0.18 -13.88
C ARG A 958 16.31 1.44 -13.88
N LEU A 959 16.58 2.38 -14.79
CA LEU A 959 15.84 3.65 -14.89
C LEU A 959 14.37 3.43 -15.23
N TYR A 960 14.08 2.57 -16.19
CA TYR A 960 12.70 2.24 -16.52
C TYR A 960 11.99 1.49 -15.39
N HIS A 961 12.65 0.64 -14.61
CA HIS A 961 12.03 0.03 -13.43
C HIS A 961 11.76 1.04 -12.31
N LEU A 962 12.64 2.03 -12.11
CA LEU A 962 12.36 3.17 -11.21
C LEU A 962 11.15 3.97 -11.70
N GLY A 963 11.10 4.28 -13.01
CA GLY A 963 9.94 4.91 -13.63
C GLY A 963 8.67 4.07 -13.49
N LEU A 964 8.76 2.75 -13.63
CA LEU A 964 7.60 1.85 -13.53
C LEU A 964 7.00 1.87 -12.13
N ALA A 965 7.84 1.85 -11.09
CA ALA A 965 7.38 1.94 -9.71
C ALA A 965 6.61 3.25 -9.46
N VAL A 966 7.14 4.37 -9.94
CA VAL A 966 6.48 5.68 -9.82
C VAL A 966 5.19 5.74 -10.64
N ALA A 967 5.20 5.24 -11.88
CA ALA A 967 4.02 5.15 -12.74
C ALA A 967 2.91 4.31 -12.09
N GLU A 968 3.25 3.17 -11.48
CA GLU A 968 2.28 2.33 -10.78
C GLU A 968 1.66 3.07 -9.59
N ASP A 969 2.46 3.82 -8.81
CA ASP A 969 2.00 4.64 -7.68
C ASP A 969 1.13 5.85 -8.11
N LEU A 970 1.42 6.45 -9.27
CA LEU A 970 0.60 7.53 -9.83
C LEU A 970 -0.76 7.04 -10.32
N LEU A 971 -0.78 5.95 -11.10
CA LEU A 971 -2.02 5.36 -11.63
C LEU A 971 -2.88 4.72 -10.55
N ALA A 972 -2.22 4.34 -9.46
CA ALA A 972 -2.81 3.90 -8.22
C ALA A 972 -3.60 5.01 -7.50
N ALA A 973 -2.96 6.16 -7.29
CA ALA A 973 -3.58 7.32 -6.66
C ALA A 973 -4.63 7.96 -7.56
N GLU A 974 -4.32 8.10 -8.84
CA GLU A 974 -5.10 8.86 -9.83
C GLU A 974 -5.37 8.03 -11.09
N PRO A 975 -6.20 6.97 -11.01
CA PRO A 975 -6.44 6.04 -12.12
C PRO A 975 -7.16 6.66 -13.33
N ARG A 976 -7.75 7.85 -13.15
CA ARG A 976 -8.45 8.62 -14.20
C ARG A 976 -7.57 9.72 -14.78
N ASN A 977 -6.36 9.94 -14.26
CA ASN A 977 -5.50 10.98 -14.77
C ASN A 977 -4.88 10.53 -16.11
N VAL A 978 -5.31 11.16 -17.19
CA VAL A 978 -4.93 10.81 -18.56
C VAL A 978 -3.46 11.14 -18.81
N THR A 979 -2.94 12.24 -18.25
CA THR A 979 -1.53 12.62 -18.35
C THR A 979 -0.62 11.55 -17.73
N PHE A 980 -0.95 11.07 -16.53
CA PHE A 980 -0.16 10.03 -15.87
C PHE A 980 -0.22 8.71 -16.65
N ALA A 981 -1.41 8.35 -17.15
CA ALA A 981 -1.59 7.15 -17.96
C ALA A 981 -0.79 7.19 -19.25
N ARG A 982 -0.86 8.32 -19.98
CA ARG A 982 -0.09 8.54 -21.20
C ARG A 982 1.41 8.44 -20.94
N ASP A 983 1.92 9.18 -19.96
CA ASP A 983 3.36 9.27 -19.74
C ASP A 983 3.95 7.97 -19.16
N SER A 984 3.12 7.16 -18.50
CA SER A 984 3.49 5.80 -18.09
C SER A 984 3.69 4.84 -19.28
N LEU A 985 3.07 5.10 -20.45
CA LEU A 985 3.21 4.25 -21.63
C LEU A 985 4.64 4.23 -22.16
N PHE A 986 5.39 5.33 -22.04
CA PHE A 986 6.81 5.38 -22.43
C PHE A 986 7.66 4.38 -21.64
N VAL A 987 7.36 4.17 -20.35
CA VAL A 987 8.06 3.17 -19.53
C VAL A 987 7.74 1.74 -19.98
N TYR A 988 6.46 1.44 -20.26
CA TYR A 988 6.08 0.11 -20.76
C TYR A 988 6.70 -0.18 -22.13
N MET A 989 6.77 0.84 -23.00
CA MET A 989 7.42 0.76 -24.30
C MET A 989 8.92 0.46 -24.14
N GLY A 990 9.60 1.25 -23.31
CA GLY A 990 11.04 1.12 -23.06
C GLY A 990 11.42 -0.23 -22.46
N LEU A 991 10.68 -0.73 -21.47
CA LEU A 991 10.90 -2.08 -20.91
C LEU A 991 10.62 -3.19 -21.91
N GLY A 992 9.56 -3.05 -22.71
CA GLY A 992 9.24 -3.99 -23.79
C GLY A 992 10.36 -4.08 -24.81
N GLU A 993 10.86 -2.93 -25.28
CA GLU A 993 11.95 -2.86 -26.25
C GLU A 993 13.24 -3.42 -25.69
N LEU A 994 13.56 -3.10 -24.44
CA LEU A 994 14.77 -3.57 -23.78
C LEU A 994 14.76 -5.09 -23.58
N ALA A 995 13.62 -5.64 -23.15
CA ALA A 995 13.43 -7.08 -23.03
C ALA A 995 13.55 -7.77 -24.40
N ALA A 996 12.99 -7.17 -25.46
CA ALA A 996 13.11 -7.67 -26.83
C ALA A 996 14.57 -7.68 -27.30
N ARG A 997 15.30 -6.57 -27.11
CA ARG A 997 16.75 -6.46 -27.44
C ARG A 997 17.60 -7.49 -26.68
N ARG A 998 17.19 -7.88 -25.47
CA ARG A 998 17.83 -8.93 -24.65
C ARG A 998 17.32 -10.34 -24.92
N ARG A 999 16.49 -10.53 -25.95
CA ARG A 999 15.87 -11.83 -26.32
C ARG A 999 15.05 -12.47 -25.19
N ARG A 1000 14.39 -11.64 -24.37
CA ARG A 1000 13.47 -12.07 -23.30
C ARG A 1000 12.02 -11.95 -23.77
N ALA A 1001 11.61 -12.78 -24.72
CA ALA A 1001 10.36 -12.62 -25.46
C ALA A 1001 9.10 -12.57 -24.56
N ARG A 1002 9.00 -13.46 -23.55
CA ARG A 1002 7.87 -13.46 -22.60
C ARG A 1002 7.76 -12.19 -21.75
N GLU A 1003 8.91 -11.61 -21.40
CA GLU A 1003 8.95 -10.37 -20.63
C GLU A 1003 8.58 -9.16 -21.51
N ALA A 1004 9.08 -9.12 -22.74
CA ALA A 1004 8.70 -8.12 -23.73
C ALA A 1004 7.19 -8.17 -24.03
N GLU A 1005 6.64 -9.37 -24.26
CA GLU A 1005 5.21 -9.60 -24.46
C GLU A 1005 4.39 -9.06 -23.28
N LYS A 1006 4.83 -9.32 -22.03
CA LYS A 1006 4.16 -8.84 -20.83
C LYS A 1006 4.06 -7.31 -20.83
N PHE A 1007 5.16 -6.59 -21.06
CA PHE A 1007 5.17 -5.13 -21.01
C PHE A 1007 4.39 -4.51 -22.16
N TYR A 1008 4.56 -5.01 -23.39
CA TYR A 1008 3.79 -4.51 -24.52
C TYR A 1008 2.29 -4.80 -24.38
N ARG A 1009 1.88 -5.96 -23.85
CA ARG A 1009 0.46 -6.26 -23.58
C ARG A 1009 -0.13 -5.31 -22.54
N LEU A 1010 0.61 -5.05 -21.46
CA LEU A 1010 0.19 -4.10 -20.41
C LEU A 1010 0.06 -2.67 -20.93
N GLY A 1011 1.01 -2.23 -21.76
CA GLY A 1011 0.96 -0.93 -22.41
C GLY A 1011 -0.19 -0.83 -23.41
N ARG A 1012 -0.38 -1.84 -24.27
CA ARG A 1012 -1.49 -1.92 -25.23
C ARG A 1012 -2.84 -1.73 -24.56
N THR A 1013 -3.14 -2.52 -23.51
CA THR A 1013 -4.42 -2.44 -22.81
C THR A 1013 -4.67 -1.05 -22.19
N ARG A 1014 -3.63 -0.35 -21.78
CA ARG A 1014 -3.76 1.02 -21.25
C ARG A 1014 -3.94 2.04 -22.39
N ALA A 1015 -3.16 1.94 -23.46
CA ALA A 1015 -3.29 2.79 -24.63
C ALA A 1015 -4.69 2.67 -25.28
N GLU A 1016 -5.22 1.44 -25.37
CA GLU A 1016 -6.59 1.18 -25.87
C GLU A 1016 -7.66 1.85 -25.00
N ARG A 1017 -7.47 1.90 -23.67
CA ARG A 1017 -8.39 2.60 -22.77
C ARG A 1017 -8.34 4.11 -22.96
N LEU A 1018 -7.16 4.66 -23.19
CA LEU A 1018 -7.00 6.09 -23.49
C LEU A 1018 -7.69 6.44 -24.82
N LEU A 1019 -7.44 5.66 -25.86
CA LEU A 1019 -8.11 5.84 -27.15
C LEU A 1019 -9.62 5.63 -27.04
N ALA A 1020 -10.10 4.69 -26.22
CA ALA A 1020 -11.53 4.50 -26.00
C ALA A 1020 -12.19 5.70 -25.27
N ALA A 1021 -11.44 6.39 -24.40
CA ALA A 1021 -11.91 7.61 -23.74
C ALA A 1021 -11.93 8.81 -24.70
N GLU A 1022 -10.96 8.88 -25.63
CA GLU A 1022 -10.85 9.92 -26.64
C GLU A 1022 -10.63 9.32 -28.05
N PRO A 1023 -11.70 8.82 -28.71
CA PRO A 1023 -11.59 8.06 -29.96
C PRO A 1023 -10.95 8.80 -31.13
N ASP A 1024 -11.00 10.13 -31.10
CA ASP A 1024 -10.46 10.99 -32.15
C ASP A 1024 -8.99 11.38 -31.91
N SER A 1025 -8.40 11.01 -30.77
CA SER A 1025 -7.02 11.34 -30.43
C SER A 1025 -6.02 10.64 -31.35
N VAL A 1026 -5.37 11.42 -32.21
CA VAL A 1026 -4.26 10.97 -33.06
C VAL A 1026 -3.11 10.44 -32.22
N GLN A 1027 -2.79 11.12 -31.11
CA GLN A 1027 -1.70 10.73 -30.21
C GLN A 1027 -1.94 9.34 -29.61
N PHE A 1028 -3.13 9.07 -29.06
CA PHE A 1028 -3.43 7.76 -28.47
C PHE A 1028 -3.49 6.65 -29.50
N ALA A 1029 -4.02 6.92 -30.70
CA ALA A 1029 -4.01 5.97 -31.80
C ALA A 1029 -2.57 5.60 -32.24
N ARG A 1030 -1.65 6.56 -32.30
CA ARG A 1030 -0.22 6.29 -32.57
C ARG A 1030 0.39 5.38 -31.49
N LEU A 1031 0.12 5.65 -30.21
CA LEU A 1031 0.60 4.83 -29.10
C LEU A 1031 0.03 3.41 -29.14
N VAL A 1032 -1.26 3.24 -29.46
CA VAL A 1032 -1.87 1.92 -29.65
C VAL A 1032 -1.16 1.15 -30.76
N ALA A 1033 -0.94 1.78 -31.92
CA ALA A 1033 -0.23 1.17 -33.04
C ALA A 1033 1.18 0.72 -32.65
N LEU A 1034 1.95 1.56 -31.95
CA LEU A 1034 3.29 1.20 -31.43
C LEU A 1034 3.28 -0.07 -30.56
N PHE A 1035 2.29 -0.26 -29.69
CA PHE A 1035 2.19 -1.48 -28.89
C PHE A 1035 1.80 -2.71 -29.71
N TYR A 1036 0.95 -2.55 -30.73
CA TYR A 1036 0.63 -3.63 -31.67
C TYR A 1036 1.86 -4.03 -32.49
N GLU A 1037 2.64 -3.06 -32.98
CA GLU A 1037 3.91 -3.27 -33.68
C GLU A 1037 4.90 -4.04 -32.78
N GLY A 1038 5.14 -3.56 -31.55
CA GLY A 1038 6.05 -4.21 -30.60
C GLY A 1038 5.65 -5.66 -30.28
N LEU A 1039 4.36 -5.93 -30.03
CA LEU A 1039 3.88 -7.30 -29.82
C LEU A 1039 4.06 -8.17 -31.06
N GLY A 1040 3.77 -7.62 -32.25
CA GLY A 1040 3.88 -8.33 -33.53
C GLY A 1040 5.32 -8.72 -33.84
N VAL A 1041 6.26 -7.81 -33.63
CA VAL A 1041 7.71 -8.06 -33.81
C VAL A 1041 8.22 -9.08 -32.81
N VAL A 1042 7.85 -8.98 -31.53
CA VAL A 1042 8.24 -9.99 -30.52
C VAL A 1042 7.71 -11.37 -30.87
N ALA A 1043 6.48 -11.48 -31.37
CA ALA A 1043 5.89 -12.74 -31.78
C ALA A 1043 6.56 -13.36 -33.02
N LEU A 1044 7.03 -12.51 -33.95
CA LEU A 1044 7.83 -12.90 -35.11
C LEU A 1044 9.20 -13.48 -34.74
N ASP A 1045 9.85 -12.87 -33.75
CA ASP A 1045 11.23 -13.18 -33.39
C ASP A 1045 11.35 -14.27 -32.31
N ALA A 1046 10.24 -14.65 -31.66
CA ALA A 1046 10.20 -15.66 -30.62
C ALA A 1046 10.19 -17.11 -31.17
N ALA A 1047 10.62 -18.07 -30.35
CA ALA A 1047 10.55 -19.48 -30.72
C ALA A 1047 9.08 -19.97 -30.81
N PRO A 1048 8.76 -20.95 -31.67
CA PRO A 1048 7.40 -21.48 -31.77
C PRO A 1048 6.85 -21.93 -30.42
N GLY A 1049 5.71 -21.37 -30.01
CA GLY A 1049 5.05 -21.67 -28.72
C GLY A 1049 5.60 -20.91 -27.51
N GLU A 1050 6.62 -20.05 -27.68
CA GLU A 1050 7.18 -19.24 -26.59
C GLU A 1050 6.26 -18.09 -26.16
N VAL A 1051 5.55 -17.50 -27.13
CA VAL A 1051 4.64 -16.35 -27.02
C VAL A 1051 3.29 -16.75 -27.65
N GLY A 1052 2.18 -16.53 -26.95
CA GLY A 1052 0.85 -17.02 -27.34
C GLY A 1052 0.04 -16.10 -28.27
N VAL A 1053 0.68 -15.29 -29.10
CA VAL A 1053 0.01 -14.26 -29.92
C VAL A 1053 0.33 -14.40 -31.41
N ASN A 1054 -0.64 -14.06 -32.27
CA ASN A 1054 -0.49 -14.15 -33.72
C ASN A 1054 0.16 -12.87 -34.28
N ALA A 1055 1.38 -12.99 -34.81
CA ALA A 1055 2.15 -11.87 -35.35
C ALA A 1055 1.47 -11.18 -36.56
N GLU A 1056 0.87 -11.94 -37.46
CA GLU A 1056 0.15 -11.42 -38.64
C GLU A 1056 -1.03 -10.54 -38.22
N ALA A 1057 -1.85 -11.04 -37.28
CA ALA A 1057 -3.00 -10.29 -36.79
C ALA A 1057 -2.60 -8.98 -36.09
N LEU A 1058 -1.52 -9.00 -35.30
CA LEU A 1058 -1.04 -7.83 -34.57
C LEU A 1058 -0.45 -6.76 -35.51
N LEU A 1059 0.38 -7.17 -36.48
CA LEU A 1059 0.97 -6.25 -37.45
C LEU A 1059 -0.08 -5.70 -38.43
N SER A 1060 -1.07 -6.51 -38.80
CA SER A 1060 -2.22 -6.05 -39.57
C SER A 1060 -3.02 -4.97 -38.82
N ALA A 1061 -3.25 -5.16 -37.52
CA ALA A 1061 -3.91 -4.17 -36.67
C ALA A 1061 -3.10 -2.85 -36.57
N ALA A 1062 -1.78 -2.93 -36.42
CA ALA A 1062 -0.91 -1.75 -36.45
C ALA A 1062 -1.04 -0.96 -37.76
N VAL A 1063 -0.93 -1.65 -38.91
CA VAL A 1063 -1.10 -1.05 -40.24
C VAL A 1063 -2.49 -0.41 -40.37
N HIS A 1064 -3.55 -1.05 -39.88
CA HIS A 1064 -4.89 -0.49 -39.91
C HIS A 1064 -4.98 0.86 -39.17
N PHE A 1065 -4.43 0.95 -37.96
CA PHE A 1065 -4.36 2.21 -37.22
C PHE A 1065 -3.54 3.26 -37.96
N ARG A 1066 -2.31 2.94 -38.41
CA ARG A 1066 -1.46 3.90 -39.12
C ARG A 1066 -2.09 4.40 -40.43
N ARG A 1067 -2.73 3.51 -41.19
CA ARG A 1067 -3.43 3.85 -42.43
C ARG A 1067 -4.60 4.78 -42.15
N SER A 1068 -5.38 4.50 -41.11
CA SER A 1068 -6.47 5.39 -40.68
C SER A 1068 -5.96 6.77 -40.27
N LEU A 1069 -4.79 6.87 -39.65
CA LEU A 1069 -4.21 8.15 -39.25
C LEU A 1069 -3.69 8.94 -40.44
N TRP A 1070 -2.90 8.30 -41.31
CA TRP A 1070 -2.39 8.94 -42.53
C TRP A 1070 -3.52 9.42 -43.45
N ALA A 1071 -4.64 8.69 -43.52
CA ALA A 1071 -5.82 9.13 -44.27
C ALA A 1071 -6.48 10.41 -43.71
N ARG A 1072 -6.28 10.74 -42.43
CA ARG A 1072 -6.80 11.98 -41.81
C ARG A 1072 -5.94 13.19 -42.12
N ASP A 1073 -4.63 12.99 -42.29
CA ASP A 1073 -3.67 14.06 -42.61
C ASP A 1073 -2.53 13.53 -43.49
N GLN A 1074 -2.76 13.54 -44.80
CA GLN A 1074 -1.78 13.11 -45.80
C GLN A 1074 -0.63 14.11 -45.99
N ALA A 1075 -0.70 15.29 -45.37
CA ALA A 1075 0.40 16.27 -45.39
C ALA A 1075 1.43 15.99 -44.26
N SER A 1076 1.10 15.10 -43.32
CA SER A 1076 1.99 14.77 -42.20
C SER A 1076 3.08 13.77 -42.60
N VAL A 1077 4.31 14.26 -42.68
CA VAL A 1077 5.52 13.44 -42.88
C VAL A 1077 5.61 12.35 -41.79
N ALA A 1078 5.33 12.70 -40.53
CA ALA A 1078 5.42 11.76 -39.41
C ALA A 1078 4.44 10.58 -39.55
N LEU A 1079 3.20 10.84 -39.98
CA LEU A 1079 2.21 9.78 -40.19
C LEU A 1079 2.55 8.90 -41.40
N ALA A 1080 3.16 9.49 -42.44
CA ALA A 1080 3.66 8.75 -43.59
C ALA A 1080 4.82 7.79 -43.20
N GLU A 1081 5.80 8.28 -42.43
CA GLU A 1081 6.89 7.46 -41.90
C GLU A 1081 6.39 6.34 -40.99
N ASP A 1082 5.46 6.66 -40.09
CA ASP A 1082 4.81 5.69 -39.19
C ASP A 1082 4.10 4.56 -39.98
N LEU A 1083 3.36 4.91 -41.05
CA LEU A 1083 2.69 3.95 -41.91
C LEU A 1083 3.69 3.08 -42.68
N ALA A 1084 4.70 3.69 -43.30
CA ALA A 1084 5.72 2.97 -44.05
C ALA A 1084 6.48 1.97 -43.17
N TRP A 1085 6.81 2.35 -41.93
CA TRP A 1085 7.43 1.46 -40.96
C TRP A 1085 6.55 0.27 -40.57
N SER A 1086 5.27 0.51 -40.28
CA SER A 1086 4.30 -0.55 -39.98
C SER A 1086 4.13 -1.53 -41.15
N LEU A 1087 4.05 -1.01 -42.37
CA LEU A 1087 3.96 -1.82 -43.59
C LEU A 1087 5.23 -2.65 -43.80
N GLN A 1088 6.40 -2.08 -43.53
CA GLN A 1088 7.68 -2.81 -43.58
C GLN A 1088 7.72 -3.95 -42.56
N CYS A 1089 7.19 -3.76 -41.35
CA CYS A 1089 7.06 -4.84 -40.37
C CYS A 1089 6.09 -5.93 -40.85
N TYR A 1090 4.91 -5.53 -41.36
CA TYR A 1090 3.89 -6.45 -41.88
C TYR A 1090 4.38 -7.29 -43.07
N ARG A 1091 5.26 -6.76 -43.92
CA ARG A 1091 5.89 -7.53 -45.00
C ARG A 1091 6.61 -8.79 -44.52
N ARG A 1092 7.04 -8.87 -43.26
CA ARG A 1092 7.73 -10.05 -42.71
C ARG A 1092 6.81 -11.26 -42.50
N VAL A 1093 5.49 -11.04 -42.45
CA VAL A 1093 4.47 -12.08 -42.18
C VAL A 1093 3.48 -12.28 -43.33
N ALA A 1094 3.40 -11.32 -44.27
CA ALA A 1094 2.45 -11.36 -45.37
C ALA A 1094 2.83 -12.40 -46.45
N ASP A 1095 1.82 -12.90 -47.16
CA ASP A 1095 1.99 -13.68 -48.38
C ASP A 1095 2.63 -12.86 -49.51
N ARG A 1096 3.00 -13.48 -50.64
CA ARG A 1096 3.69 -12.80 -51.75
C ARG A 1096 2.90 -11.58 -52.25
N ALA A 1097 1.59 -11.72 -52.44
CA ALA A 1097 0.73 -10.63 -52.90
C ALA A 1097 0.55 -9.52 -51.86
N GLY A 1098 0.51 -9.85 -50.57
CA GLY A 1098 0.45 -8.90 -49.47
C GLY A 1098 1.76 -8.13 -49.29
N ARG A 1099 2.92 -8.80 -49.47
CA ARG A 1099 4.23 -8.16 -49.40
C ARG A 1099 4.41 -7.08 -50.45
N GLU A 1100 4.03 -7.37 -51.69
CA GLU A 1100 4.15 -6.40 -52.78
C GLU A 1100 3.17 -5.23 -52.61
N ARG A 1101 1.93 -5.50 -52.20
CA ARG A 1101 0.97 -4.44 -51.86
C ARG A 1101 1.48 -3.51 -50.76
N ALA A 1102 2.01 -4.07 -49.68
CA ALA A 1102 2.55 -3.28 -48.56
C ALA A 1102 3.80 -2.49 -48.96
N ARG A 1103 4.63 -3.03 -49.85
CA ARG A 1103 5.80 -2.33 -50.40
C ARG A 1103 5.40 -1.13 -51.24
N VAL A 1104 4.44 -1.31 -52.17
CA VAL A 1104 3.93 -0.23 -53.02
C VAL A 1104 3.31 0.87 -52.17
N GLU A 1105 2.45 0.50 -51.22
CA GLU A 1105 1.79 1.46 -50.34
C GLU A 1105 2.79 2.23 -49.45
N ALA A 1106 3.80 1.56 -48.90
CA ALA A 1106 4.84 2.23 -48.10
C ALA A 1106 5.63 3.24 -48.94
N ARG A 1107 5.88 2.92 -50.22
CA ARG A 1107 6.54 3.81 -51.16
C ARG A 1107 5.66 5.03 -51.48
N GLU A 1108 4.39 4.79 -51.83
CA GLU A 1108 3.41 5.85 -52.12
C GLU A 1108 3.20 6.81 -50.94
N ALA A 1109 3.32 6.32 -49.71
CA ALA A 1109 3.25 7.17 -48.52
C ALA A 1109 4.46 8.12 -48.39
N LEU A 1110 5.67 7.67 -48.74
CA LEU A 1110 6.93 8.40 -48.53
C LEU A 1110 7.34 9.30 -49.72
N GLU A 1111 7.09 8.87 -50.95
CA GLU A 1111 7.48 9.59 -52.18
C GLU A 1111 7.09 11.08 -52.21
N PRO A 1112 5.88 11.50 -51.75
CA PRO A 1112 5.49 12.91 -51.74
C PRO A 1112 6.41 13.83 -50.92
N PHE A 1113 7.21 13.27 -50.01
CA PHE A 1113 8.05 14.02 -49.08
C PHE A 1113 9.54 13.94 -49.39
N GLU A 1114 9.97 13.23 -50.44
CA GLU A 1114 11.38 13.04 -50.78
C GLU A 1114 12.12 14.37 -50.96
N ASP A 1115 11.55 15.27 -51.77
CA ASP A 1115 12.13 16.57 -52.08
C ASP A 1115 11.93 17.61 -50.97
N SER A 1116 11.17 17.29 -49.93
CA SER A 1116 10.86 18.23 -48.84
C SER A 1116 12.04 18.45 -47.88
N GLY A 1117 13.01 17.53 -47.87
CA GLY A 1117 14.09 17.50 -46.88
C GLY A 1117 13.63 17.15 -45.46
N MET A 1118 12.33 16.88 -45.25
CA MET A 1118 11.75 16.58 -43.93
C MET A 1118 11.79 15.10 -43.56
N LEU A 1119 12.06 14.19 -44.52
CA LEU A 1119 12.17 12.77 -44.23
C LEU A 1119 13.36 12.46 -43.32
N SER A 1120 13.10 11.65 -42.30
CA SER A 1120 14.13 11.09 -41.43
C SER A 1120 15.13 10.27 -42.27
N ARG A 1121 16.35 10.10 -41.73
CA ARG A 1121 17.38 9.32 -42.41
C ARG A 1121 16.91 7.87 -42.66
N SER A 1122 16.28 7.26 -41.68
CA SER A 1122 15.75 5.89 -41.79
C SER A 1122 14.60 5.79 -42.80
N ALA A 1123 13.75 6.81 -42.90
CA ALA A 1123 12.69 6.83 -43.91
C ALA A 1123 13.24 6.96 -45.34
N ARG A 1124 14.30 7.75 -45.55
CA ARG A 1124 15.00 7.82 -46.84
C ARG A 1124 15.66 6.51 -47.22
N GLU A 1125 16.38 5.89 -46.28
CA GLU A 1125 16.99 4.57 -46.47
C GLU A 1125 15.91 3.50 -46.77
N LEU A 1126 14.76 3.57 -46.09
CA LEU A 1126 13.62 2.71 -46.37
C LEU A 1126 13.05 2.96 -47.77
N LEU A 1127 12.78 4.22 -48.14
CA LEU A 1127 12.27 4.59 -49.46
C LEU A 1127 13.18 4.08 -50.59
N ASP A 1128 14.50 4.24 -50.44
CA ASP A 1128 15.47 3.70 -51.40
C ASP A 1128 15.42 2.17 -51.49
N SER A 1129 15.30 1.47 -50.35
CA SER A 1129 15.15 0.01 -50.34
C SER A 1129 13.84 -0.49 -50.98
N LEU A 1130 12.76 0.32 -50.92
CA LEU A 1130 11.47 -0.01 -51.51
C LEU A 1130 11.49 0.10 -53.05
N ARG A 1131 12.45 0.83 -53.64
CA ARG A 1131 12.61 1.01 -55.09
C ARG A 1131 13.23 -0.21 -55.78
N THR A 1132 14.08 -0.96 -55.08
CA THR A 1132 14.72 -2.17 -55.61
C THR A 1132 13.80 -3.39 -55.49
N PRO A 1133 13.47 -4.11 -56.59
CA PRO A 1133 12.77 -5.40 -56.53
C PRO A 1133 13.56 -6.42 -55.70
N GLU A 1134 12.88 -7.27 -54.92
CA GLU A 1134 13.57 -8.30 -54.13
C GLU A 1134 14.26 -9.31 -55.08
N PRO A 1135 15.52 -9.71 -54.81
CA PRO A 1135 16.23 -10.67 -55.66
C PRO A 1135 15.52 -12.02 -55.60
N GLY A 1136 14.87 -12.39 -56.71
CA GLY A 1136 14.01 -13.59 -56.82
C GLY A 1136 12.70 -13.34 -57.60
N GLU A 1137 12.36 -12.09 -57.92
CA GLU A 1137 11.13 -11.77 -58.68
C GLU A 1137 11.22 -11.99 -60.20
N HIS A 1138 12.33 -12.52 -60.72
CA HIS A 1138 12.51 -12.86 -62.13
C HIS A 1138 12.31 -14.35 -62.49
N GLU A 1139 11.88 -15.20 -61.55
CA GLU A 1139 11.37 -16.54 -61.90
C GLU A 1139 9.84 -16.57 -61.78
N GLN A 1140 9.17 -16.04 -62.81
CA GLN A 1140 7.91 -16.57 -63.35
C GLN A 1140 7.66 -16.02 -64.75
#